data_AF-A0A3L7XLX1-F1
#
_entry.id   AF-A0A3L7XLX1-F1
#
_cell.length_a   1.000
_cell.length_b   1.000
_cell.length_c   1.000
_cell.angle_alpha   90.00
_cell.angle_beta   90.00
_cell.angle_gamma   90.00
#
_symmetry.space_group_name_H-M   'P 1'
#
loop_
_entity.id
_entity.type
_entity.pdbx_description
1 polymer ?
#
loop_
_entity_poly.entity_id
_entity_poly.type
_entity_poly.pdbx_seq_one_letter_code
_entity_poly.pdbx_strand_id
1 'polypeptide(L)'
;MTTPTTPASGSTEMAPAYTPADVEQRVYEWWESRGLFKPSRPERSGPNAAQPFTIIMPPPNLTGELHLGHALVVSLQDALTRWHRMLGDDTLWLPGVDHAAIAVNAIIERQLAAEKLSRHDVGRDAFLDRTWTFVNSSRARIMEQHRRLGASADWEREAFTMDAAREVAVRQTFKNLYDDGLIYRAERLINWCVDCESAISDIEVEYEDEPGAFWHVRYAIADAEDHPTDANIIIATTRPETIPADTAIAVNPEDPRYAHLIGQHAIVPTNGRVIPIIGDAAVVIDAGTGALKVTPGHDPVDFEIGQRHGLEIISIMNNDGTLNADAGQYEGIERFEARKRVVADLETAGRMEKIDPYTHPVGHCQRSRTIVEPLISLQWWVDAKTLAGPAIEAVKSGQIKFVPPRFERVYEHWMENIRDWCISRQIWWGHRIPVWYCDECDHITVALVTPTACEGCGGAMIRQDEDTLDTWFSSGLWPHSTLGWPEDTDDLKRFYPTQVMETAYDIIFFWVARMIMLSLYNMKDWPGGAIPFDTVYLHGLVRASDGAKMSKSRGNVIDPLEQIGKYGTDGLRFALLSGTSPGNDQRITDDRLEAGRNLSNKLWNASRFVLTLIEDGDDLALPAPSALAAIEDRWILSRLAHVTHEIDALLRRFELAEGLRQARDFFWDEFADWYIELAKVRIRAGDRTPMPVLLHVVDQVLRLLHPFMPFVTEEIWQRVIALRPDADGASALIVARYPKPDALAAYVDDDAERQLVAVQDFVRGIRNIRAEKRVDAGRWVEAYIVAADAQAAATSMLPALEQLARARPLHIVATAADAPSEGVVTTVLSVGQVALPMAGLFDLDAERARLAKQVTEAEGEVERQAAKLGNEQFRSRAPADVVAKEEERLATARGRLDGLRASLAEIG
;
A
#
# COMPACT_ATOMS: atom_id res chain seq x y z
N MET A 1 -20.66 -4.02 -41.40
CA MET A 1 -19.81 -2.92 -40.91
C MET A 1 -18.53 -3.56 -40.41
N THR A 2 -17.42 -3.30 -41.09
CA THR A 2 -16.10 -3.90 -40.83
C THR A 2 -15.57 -3.44 -39.48
N THR A 3 -15.47 -4.37 -38.55
CA THR A 3 -14.87 -4.20 -37.22
C THR A 3 -13.41 -3.78 -37.39
N PRO A 4 -12.95 -2.63 -36.88
CA PRO A 4 -11.52 -2.34 -36.84
C PRO A 4 -10.91 -3.28 -35.80
N THR A 5 -10.13 -4.25 -36.25
CA THR A 5 -9.21 -5.04 -35.45
C THR A 5 -8.26 -4.10 -34.70
N THR A 6 -7.82 -4.51 -33.52
CA THR A 6 -6.65 -3.95 -32.82
C THR A 6 -5.55 -3.70 -33.85
N PRO A 7 -4.88 -2.54 -33.89
CA PRO A 7 -3.69 -2.39 -34.70
C PRO A 7 -2.56 -3.14 -33.96
N ALA A 8 -2.64 -4.48 -33.90
CA ALA A 8 -1.43 -5.25 -34.03
C ALA A 8 -0.81 -4.79 -35.35
N SER A 9 0.53 -4.69 -35.42
CA SER A 9 1.14 -4.78 -36.74
C SER A 9 0.52 -6.03 -37.38
N GLY A 10 -0.03 -5.91 -38.59
CA GLY A 10 -0.75 -7.01 -39.27
C GLY A 10 0.16 -8.19 -39.66
N SER A 11 1.21 -8.43 -38.86
CA SER A 11 2.23 -9.44 -39.00
C SER A 11 2.16 -10.35 -37.77
N THR A 12 2.11 -11.65 -38.01
CA THR A 12 2.36 -12.70 -37.00
C THR A 12 3.82 -12.68 -36.51
N GLU A 13 4.69 -11.88 -37.13
CA GLU A 13 6.10 -11.74 -36.79
C GLU A 13 6.28 -10.93 -35.50
N MET A 14 6.70 -11.62 -34.44
CA MET A 14 7.04 -11.01 -33.15
C MET A 14 8.53 -10.68 -33.09
N ALA A 15 8.86 -9.51 -32.55
CA ALA A 15 10.23 -9.09 -32.32
C ALA A 15 11.00 -10.08 -31.40
N PRO A 16 12.33 -10.19 -31.52
CA PRO A 16 13.12 -11.10 -30.66
C PRO A 16 13.12 -10.77 -29.17
N ALA A 17 12.73 -9.54 -28.79
CA ALA A 17 12.63 -9.09 -27.40
C ALA A 17 11.39 -8.20 -27.23
N TYR A 18 10.81 -8.19 -26.02
CA TYR A 18 9.68 -7.33 -25.68
C TYR A 18 10.14 -5.93 -25.34
N THR A 19 9.53 -4.93 -25.99
CA THR A 19 9.79 -3.51 -25.74
C THR A 19 8.50 -2.85 -25.25
N PRO A 20 8.37 -2.57 -23.94
CA PRO A 20 7.13 -2.03 -23.37
C PRO A 20 6.64 -0.74 -24.04
N ALA A 21 7.56 0.16 -24.39
CA ALA A 21 7.25 1.45 -25.00
C ALA A 21 6.49 1.35 -26.35
N ASP A 22 6.64 0.24 -27.08
CA ASP A 22 5.97 0.01 -28.37
C ASP A 22 4.53 -0.54 -28.21
N VAL A 23 4.16 -0.89 -26.98
CA VAL A 23 2.95 -1.67 -26.67
C VAL A 23 2.03 -0.92 -25.72
N GLU A 24 2.53 -0.52 -24.56
CA GLU A 24 1.69 -0.14 -23.41
C GLU A 24 0.71 0.99 -23.73
N GLN A 25 1.21 2.10 -24.27
CA GLN A 25 0.36 3.26 -24.58
C GLN A 25 -0.67 2.95 -25.68
N ARG A 26 -0.26 2.29 -26.76
CA ARG A 26 -1.15 1.91 -27.88
C ARG A 26 -2.27 0.97 -27.41
N VAL A 27 -1.94 -0.03 -26.59
CA VAL A 27 -2.92 -0.96 -26.03
C VAL A 27 -3.87 -0.23 -25.09
N TYR A 28 -3.36 0.67 -24.24
CA TYR A 28 -4.20 1.44 -23.33
C TYR A 28 -5.22 2.31 -24.07
N GLU A 29 -4.76 3.10 -25.04
CA GLU A 29 -5.61 3.97 -25.87
C GLU A 29 -6.67 3.16 -26.62
N TRP A 30 -6.30 1.97 -27.09
CA TRP A 30 -7.25 1.05 -27.71
C TRP A 30 -8.32 0.55 -26.72
N TRP A 31 -7.96 0.15 -25.50
CA TRP A 31 -8.95 -0.26 -24.52
C TRP A 31 -9.91 0.87 -24.12
N GLU A 32 -9.36 2.05 -23.85
CA GLU A 32 -10.14 3.22 -23.41
C GLU A 32 -11.10 3.67 -24.53
N SER A 33 -10.62 3.82 -25.76
CA SER A 33 -11.44 4.23 -26.91
C SER A 33 -12.55 3.25 -27.27
N ARG A 34 -12.42 1.98 -26.87
CA ARG A 34 -13.43 0.92 -27.05
C ARG A 34 -14.39 0.81 -25.88
N GLY A 35 -14.20 1.60 -24.82
CA GLY A 35 -15.05 1.59 -23.63
C GLY A 35 -14.96 0.29 -22.83
N LEU A 36 -13.85 -0.45 -22.92
CA LEU A 36 -13.69 -1.77 -22.31
C LEU A 36 -13.57 -1.74 -20.78
N PHE A 37 -13.42 -0.56 -20.20
CA PHE A 37 -13.37 -0.36 -18.75
C PHE A 37 -14.77 -0.27 -18.12
N LYS A 38 -15.80 -0.01 -18.93
CA LYS A 38 -17.16 0.25 -18.46
C LYS A 38 -17.90 -1.03 -18.06
N PRO A 39 -18.81 -0.95 -17.06
CA PRO A 39 -19.80 -1.99 -16.81
C PRO A 39 -20.69 -2.18 -18.04
N SER A 40 -20.57 -3.32 -18.70
CA SER A 40 -21.14 -3.57 -20.03
C SER A 40 -21.91 -4.89 -20.13
N ARG A 41 -22.21 -5.54 -19.00
CA ARG A 41 -22.92 -6.83 -19.02
C ARG A 41 -24.40 -6.62 -19.39
N PRO A 42 -24.92 -7.29 -20.44
CA PRO A 42 -26.30 -7.11 -20.91
C PRO A 42 -27.32 -7.78 -19.98
N GLU A 43 -26.90 -8.79 -19.23
CA GLU A 43 -27.71 -9.58 -18.30
C GLU A 43 -27.82 -8.84 -16.95
N ARG A 44 -28.56 -7.73 -16.92
CA ARG A 44 -28.72 -6.90 -15.70
C ARG A 44 -29.87 -7.34 -14.78
N SER A 45 -30.66 -8.33 -15.19
CA SER A 45 -31.82 -8.82 -14.42
C SER A 45 -32.12 -10.29 -14.72
N GLY A 46 -32.80 -10.97 -13.79
CA GLY A 46 -33.16 -12.40 -13.88
C GLY A 46 -32.18 -13.34 -13.14
N PRO A 47 -32.44 -14.67 -13.15
CA PRO A 47 -31.67 -15.65 -12.38
C PRO A 47 -30.21 -15.82 -12.86
N ASN A 48 -29.91 -15.37 -14.08
CA ASN A 48 -28.57 -15.38 -14.67
C ASN A 48 -27.94 -13.98 -14.73
N ALA A 49 -28.46 -13.01 -13.96
CA ALA A 49 -27.93 -11.65 -13.97
C ALA A 49 -26.47 -11.62 -13.51
N ALA A 50 -25.63 -10.85 -14.21
CA ALA A 50 -24.28 -10.57 -13.78
C ALA A 50 -24.32 -9.85 -12.43
N GLN A 51 -23.51 -10.30 -11.47
CA GLN A 51 -23.37 -9.64 -10.17
C GLN A 51 -22.60 -8.34 -10.35
N PRO A 52 -22.98 -7.25 -9.67
CA PRO A 52 -22.15 -6.06 -9.63
C PRO A 52 -20.88 -6.34 -8.82
N PHE A 53 -19.74 -5.81 -9.29
CA PHE A 53 -18.53 -5.71 -8.49
C PHE A 53 -18.04 -4.26 -8.55
N THR A 54 -18.20 -3.54 -7.46
CA THR A 54 -17.81 -2.14 -7.33
C THR A 54 -16.63 -2.01 -6.39
N ILE A 55 -15.60 -1.33 -6.87
CA ILE A 55 -14.48 -0.86 -6.08
C ILE A 55 -14.30 0.63 -6.31
N ILE A 56 -13.97 1.36 -5.26
CA ILE A 56 -13.82 2.81 -5.35
C ILE A 56 -12.35 3.16 -5.16
N MET A 57 -11.82 3.98 -6.08
CA MET A 57 -10.48 4.52 -5.97
C MET A 57 -10.41 5.49 -4.78
N PRO A 58 -9.47 5.30 -3.83
CA PRO A 58 -9.07 6.34 -2.90
C PRO A 58 -8.70 7.58 -3.68
N PRO A 59 -9.47 8.67 -3.57
CA PRO A 59 -9.25 9.82 -4.41
C PRO A 59 -7.91 10.46 -4.01
N PRO A 60 -6.87 10.44 -4.87
CA PRO A 60 -5.60 11.04 -4.53
C PRO A 60 -5.75 12.54 -4.32
N ASN A 61 -5.04 13.06 -3.34
CA ASN A 61 -4.98 14.48 -3.05
C ASN A 61 -4.33 15.25 -4.20
N LEU A 62 -4.95 16.34 -4.64
CA LEU A 62 -4.48 17.22 -5.71
C LEU A 62 -3.26 18.08 -5.31
N THR A 63 -2.16 17.43 -4.94
CA THR A 63 -0.92 18.02 -4.40
C THR A 63 0.27 17.90 -5.37
N GLY A 64 0.01 17.78 -6.67
CA GLY A 64 1.02 17.78 -7.74
C GLY A 64 1.15 16.46 -8.51
N GLU A 65 1.65 15.40 -7.89
CA GLU A 65 1.98 14.13 -8.55
C GLU A 65 1.79 12.90 -7.64
N LEU A 66 1.63 11.73 -8.27
CA LEU A 66 1.58 10.40 -7.65
C LEU A 66 2.98 9.87 -7.31
N HIS A 67 2.98 8.79 -6.52
CA HIS A 67 4.19 8.09 -6.08
C HIS A 67 3.94 6.58 -6.03
N LEU A 68 4.98 5.77 -5.74
CA LEU A 68 4.87 4.31 -5.70
C LEU A 68 3.78 3.76 -4.77
N GLY A 69 3.46 4.44 -3.66
CA GLY A 69 2.28 4.10 -2.84
C GLY A 69 0.95 4.15 -3.62
N HIS A 70 0.74 5.16 -4.47
CA HIS A 70 -0.43 5.22 -5.35
C HIS A 70 -0.36 4.16 -6.46
N ALA A 71 0.85 3.86 -6.97
CA ALA A 71 1.01 2.78 -7.94
C ALA A 71 0.63 1.42 -7.35
N LEU A 72 0.86 1.18 -6.04
CA LEU A 72 0.41 -0.02 -5.34
C LEU A 72 -1.12 -0.10 -5.30
N VAL A 73 -1.80 0.98 -4.87
CA VAL A 73 -3.28 1.10 -4.87
C VAL A 73 -3.81 0.74 -6.26
N VAL A 74 -3.32 1.41 -7.31
CA VAL A 74 -3.73 1.17 -8.70
C VAL A 74 -3.50 -0.29 -9.10
N SER A 75 -2.34 -0.85 -8.76
CA SER A 75 -2.00 -2.23 -9.13
C SER A 75 -2.94 -3.26 -8.47
N LEU A 76 -3.29 -3.06 -7.20
CA LEU A 76 -4.17 -3.95 -6.43
C LEU A 76 -5.62 -3.84 -6.90
N GLN A 77 -6.16 -2.62 -6.95
CA GLN A 77 -7.55 -2.39 -7.33
C GLN A 77 -7.81 -2.81 -8.77
N ASP A 78 -6.89 -2.50 -9.67
CA ASP A 78 -7.02 -2.89 -11.07
C ASP A 78 -6.91 -4.41 -11.25
N ALA A 79 -6.07 -5.10 -10.48
CA ALA A 79 -5.99 -6.56 -10.53
C ALA A 79 -7.32 -7.21 -10.10
N LEU A 80 -7.91 -6.77 -8.99
CA LEU A 80 -9.23 -7.23 -8.55
C LEU A 80 -10.31 -6.91 -9.61
N THR A 81 -10.31 -5.68 -10.12
CA THR A 81 -11.26 -5.20 -11.14
C THR A 81 -11.18 -6.04 -12.41
N ARG A 82 -9.98 -6.29 -12.94
CA ARG A 82 -9.78 -7.12 -14.14
C ARG A 82 -10.21 -8.56 -13.89
N TRP A 83 -9.83 -9.14 -12.76
CA TRP A 83 -10.21 -10.50 -12.41
C TRP A 83 -11.73 -10.66 -12.35
N HIS A 84 -12.44 -9.80 -11.61
CA HIS A 84 -13.91 -9.83 -11.54
C HIS A 84 -14.57 -9.58 -12.91
N ARG A 85 -14.04 -8.63 -13.69
CA ARG A 85 -14.51 -8.39 -15.06
C ARG A 85 -14.40 -9.64 -15.92
N MET A 86 -13.29 -10.36 -15.83
CA MET A 86 -13.05 -11.61 -16.56
C MET A 86 -13.85 -12.80 -15.98
N LEU A 87 -14.19 -12.82 -14.70
CA LEU A 87 -15.11 -13.81 -14.12
C LEU A 87 -16.53 -13.68 -14.72
N GLY A 88 -16.90 -12.48 -15.14
CA GLY A 88 -18.20 -12.19 -15.74
C GLY A 88 -19.04 -11.16 -14.99
N ASP A 89 -18.50 -10.60 -13.91
CA ASP A 89 -19.20 -9.61 -13.12
C ASP A 89 -19.37 -8.32 -13.92
N ASP A 90 -20.39 -7.53 -13.53
CA ASP A 90 -20.61 -6.19 -14.05
C ASP A 90 -19.78 -5.22 -13.21
N THR A 91 -18.51 -5.12 -13.59
CA THR A 91 -17.46 -4.52 -12.78
C THR A 91 -17.38 -3.01 -12.98
N LEU A 92 -17.47 -2.25 -11.89
CA LEU A 92 -17.29 -0.80 -11.84
C LEU A 92 -16.11 -0.44 -10.93
N TRP A 93 -15.06 0.15 -11.51
CA TRP A 93 -14.02 0.82 -10.73
C TRP A 93 -14.17 2.32 -10.89
N LEU A 94 -14.62 3.00 -9.82
CA LEU A 94 -14.89 4.44 -9.81
C LEU A 94 -13.61 5.24 -9.56
N PRO A 95 -13.12 6.02 -10.55
CA PRO A 95 -12.01 6.93 -10.33
C PRO A 95 -12.49 8.26 -9.76
N GLY A 96 -11.57 8.99 -9.13
CA GLY A 96 -11.79 10.40 -8.81
C GLY A 96 -10.63 10.99 -8.03
N VAL A 97 -10.71 12.26 -7.67
CA VAL A 97 -9.64 13.02 -7.01
C VAL A 97 -10.19 13.87 -5.86
N ASP A 98 -9.34 14.13 -4.87
CA ASP A 98 -9.70 14.88 -3.67
C ASP A 98 -9.10 16.29 -3.71
N HIS A 99 -9.94 17.29 -3.48
CA HIS A 99 -9.55 18.69 -3.32
C HIS A 99 -8.52 18.94 -2.22
N ALA A 100 -8.46 18.08 -1.19
CA ALA A 100 -7.48 18.13 -0.11
C ALA A 100 -7.33 19.54 0.50
N ALA A 101 -8.46 20.18 0.82
CA ALA A 101 -8.65 21.58 1.24
C ALA A 101 -7.39 22.23 1.85
N ILE A 102 -7.05 21.84 3.08
CA ILE A 102 -5.96 22.41 3.87
C ILE A 102 -4.57 22.14 3.27
N ALA A 103 -4.37 21.04 2.52
CA ALA A 103 -3.08 20.72 1.91
C ALA A 103 -2.82 21.61 0.69
N VAL A 104 -3.83 21.75 -0.15
CA VAL A 104 -3.78 22.64 -1.32
C VAL A 104 -3.71 24.09 -0.87
N ASN A 105 -4.50 24.51 0.13
CA ASN A 105 -4.44 25.87 0.69
C ASN A 105 -3.00 26.22 1.14
N ALA A 106 -2.36 25.33 1.91
CA ALA A 106 -0.98 25.53 2.37
C ALA A 106 0.07 25.49 1.24
N ILE A 107 -0.21 24.85 0.10
CA ILE A 107 0.66 24.93 -1.08
C ILE A 107 0.58 26.33 -1.70
N ILE A 108 -0.63 26.85 -1.88
CA ILE A 108 -0.85 28.18 -2.46
C ILE A 108 -0.30 29.27 -1.54
N GLU A 109 -0.49 29.16 -0.23
CA GLU A 109 0.10 30.10 0.73
C GLU A 109 1.63 30.09 0.69
N ARG A 110 2.27 28.91 0.56
CA ARG A 110 3.74 28.85 0.37
C ARG A 110 4.21 29.49 -0.94
N GLN A 111 3.44 29.35 -2.02
CA GLN A 111 3.73 30.03 -3.28
C GLN A 111 3.63 31.56 -3.13
N LEU A 112 2.58 32.04 -2.47
CA LEU A 112 2.41 33.46 -2.17
C LEU A 112 3.52 33.98 -1.25
N ALA A 113 3.90 33.23 -0.22
CA ALA A 113 4.98 33.60 0.69
C ALA A 113 6.33 33.72 -0.04
N ALA A 114 6.60 32.86 -1.03
CA ALA A 114 7.78 32.98 -1.90
C ALA A 114 7.75 34.25 -2.77
N GLU A 115 6.55 34.75 -3.10
CA GLU A 115 6.31 36.06 -3.73
C GLU A 115 6.28 37.22 -2.73
N LYS A 116 6.47 36.96 -1.43
CA LYS A 116 6.32 37.93 -0.31
C LYS A 116 4.92 38.51 -0.19
N LEU A 117 3.91 37.72 -0.53
CA LEU A 117 2.49 38.03 -0.39
C LEU A 117 1.84 37.07 0.61
N SER A 118 0.78 37.52 1.28
CA SER A 118 -0.15 36.69 2.02
C SER A 118 -1.45 36.49 1.24
N ARG A 119 -2.29 35.54 1.69
CA ARG A 119 -3.65 35.39 1.16
C ARG A 119 -4.47 36.69 1.29
N HIS A 120 -4.25 37.44 2.37
CA HIS A 120 -4.97 38.68 2.65
C HIS A 120 -4.56 39.82 1.69
N ASP A 121 -3.31 39.83 1.23
CA ASP A 121 -2.83 40.83 0.26
C ASP A 121 -3.48 40.66 -1.12
N VAL A 122 -3.77 39.41 -1.52
CA VAL A 122 -4.38 39.10 -2.83
C VAL A 122 -5.91 39.05 -2.79
N GLY A 123 -6.50 38.83 -1.62
CA GLY A 123 -7.94 38.66 -1.45
C GLY A 123 -8.45 37.27 -1.86
N ARG A 124 -9.67 36.93 -1.41
CA ARG A 124 -10.22 35.57 -1.53
C ARG A 124 -10.42 35.11 -2.98
N ASP A 125 -10.95 35.97 -3.84
CA ASP A 125 -11.24 35.60 -5.24
C ASP A 125 -9.95 35.27 -6.00
N ALA A 126 -8.94 36.14 -5.92
CA ALA A 126 -7.66 35.90 -6.59
C ALA A 126 -6.92 34.67 -6.02
N PHE A 127 -7.05 34.41 -4.71
CA PHE A 127 -6.52 33.19 -4.10
C PHE A 127 -7.19 31.93 -4.66
N LEU A 128 -8.53 31.93 -4.77
CA LEU A 128 -9.29 30.82 -5.31
C LEU A 128 -8.99 30.58 -6.78
N ASP A 129 -8.83 31.63 -7.59
CA ASP A 129 -8.44 31.52 -9.01
C ASP A 129 -7.08 30.84 -9.18
N ARG A 130 -6.08 31.23 -8.36
CA ARG A 130 -4.77 30.56 -8.34
C ARG A 130 -4.90 29.11 -7.90
N THR A 131 -5.73 28.85 -6.90
CA THR A 131 -5.97 27.50 -6.38
C THR A 131 -6.58 26.58 -7.44
N TRP A 132 -7.61 27.03 -8.15
CA TRP A 132 -8.23 26.28 -9.25
C TRP A 132 -7.25 26.00 -10.39
N THR A 133 -6.39 26.96 -10.73
CA THR A 133 -5.34 26.78 -11.74
C THR A 133 -4.39 25.63 -11.35
N PHE A 134 -3.93 25.64 -10.09
CA PHE A 134 -3.08 24.58 -9.55
C PHE A 134 -3.79 23.21 -9.49
N VAL A 135 -5.04 23.18 -9.04
CA VAL A 135 -5.85 21.95 -8.93
C VAL A 135 -6.08 21.32 -10.30
N ASN A 136 -6.47 22.11 -11.31
CA ASN A 136 -6.74 21.60 -12.65
C ASN A 136 -5.49 21.01 -13.32
N SER A 137 -4.33 21.65 -13.14
CA SER A 137 -3.06 21.11 -13.65
C SER A 137 -2.62 19.83 -12.92
N SER A 138 -2.79 19.78 -11.59
CA SER A 138 -2.52 18.59 -10.79
C SER A 138 -3.44 17.42 -11.19
N ARG A 139 -4.73 17.68 -11.40
CA ARG A 139 -5.71 16.67 -11.83
C ARG A 139 -5.34 16.05 -13.16
N ALA A 140 -5.00 16.87 -14.16
CA ALA A 140 -4.58 16.38 -15.47
C ALA A 140 -3.34 15.47 -15.39
N ARG A 141 -2.34 15.86 -14.59
CA ARG A 141 -1.12 15.05 -14.39
C ARG A 141 -1.41 13.73 -13.69
N ILE A 142 -2.20 13.76 -12.62
CA ILE A 142 -2.59 12.56 -11.86
C ILE A 142 -3.36 11.58 -12.76
N MET A 143 -4.29 12.08 -13.58
CA MET A 143 -5.04 11.25 -14.52
C MET A 143 -4.11 10.59 -15.55
N GLU A 144 -3.15 11.32 -16.10
CA GLU A 144 -2.14 10.74 -17.00
C GLU A 144 -1.31 9.65 -16.31
N GLN A 145 -0.86 9.88 -15.07
CA GLN A 145 -0.12 8.87 -14.30
C GLN A 145 -0.94 7.59 -14.07
N HIS A 146 -2.23 7.69 -13.76
CA HIS A 146 -3.09 6.50 -13.64
C HIS A 146 -3.24 5.74 -14.96
N ARG A 147 -3.44 6.47 -16.08
CA ARG A 147 -3.52 5.85 -17.41
C ARG A 147 -2.25 5.11 -17.76
N ARG A 148 -1.09 5.74 -17.51
CA ARG A 148 0.24 5.15 -17.71
C ARG A 148 0.49 3.93 -16.82
N LEU A 149 -0.12 3.86 -15.63
CA LEU A 149 -0.09 2.69 -14.76
C LEU A 149 -1.00 1.54 -15.25
N GLY A 150 -1.78 1.75 -16.31
CA GLY A 150 -2.69 0.75 -16.86
C GLY A 150 -4.00 0.59 -16.10
N ALA A 151 -4.42 1.61 -15.34
CA ALA A 151 -5.67 1.60 -14.60
C ALA A 151 -6.89 1.45 -15.54
N SER A 152 -7.65 0.37 -15.42
CA SER A 152 -8.90 0.11 -16.15
C SER A 152 -10.15 0.68 -15.45
N ALA A 153 -10.02 1.88 -14.90
CA ALA A 153 -11.10 2.61 -14.24
C ALA A 153 -12.05 3.25 -15.26
N ASP A 154 -13.30 3.49 -14.86
CA ASP A 154 -14.28 4.14 -15.72
C ASP A 154 -14.11 5.67 -15.69
N TRP A 155 -13.24 6.19 -16.55
CA TRP A 155 -12.89 7.61 -16.60
C TRP A 155 -14.06 8.54 -16.97
N GLU A 156 -15.16 8.03 -17.55
CA GLU A 156 -16.35 8.85 -17.79
C GLU A 156 -17.11 9.18 -16.49
N ARG A 157 -16.89 8.36 -15.44
CA ARG A 157 -17.44 8.55 -14.11
C ARG A 157 -16.44 9.18 -13.14
N GLU A 158 -15.36 9.77 -13.66
CA GLU A 158 -14.34 10.39 -12.80
C GLU A 158 -14.95 11.49 -11.93
N ALA A 159 -14.77 11.34 -10.63
CA ALA A 159 -15.39 12.19 -9.62
C ALA A 159 -14.41 13.20 -9.03
N PHE A 160 -14.88 14.37 -8.65
CA PHE A 160 -14.11 15.34 -7.87
C PHE A 160 -14.91 15.76 -6.65
N THR A 161 -14.27 15.76 -5.48
CA THR A 161 -14.96 16.06 -4.21
C THR A 161 -15.68 17.41 -4.21
N MET A 162 -15.20 18.42 -4.93
CA MET A 162 -15.85 19.73 -5.07
C MET A 162 -16.59 19.93 -6.41
N ASP A 163 -16.92 18.86 -7.13
CA ASP A 163 -17.83 19.00 -8.28
C ASP A 163 -19.29 19.26 -7.83
N ALA A 164 -20.11 19.72 -8.76
CA ALA A 164 -21.48 20.14 -8.46
C ALA A 164 -22.35 19.01 -7.88
N ALA A 165 -22.12 17.76 -8.29
CA ALA A 165 -22.89 16.62 -7.78
C ALA A 165 -22.51 16.31 -6.32
N ARG A 166 -21.20 16.28 -6.01
CA ARG A 166 -20.71 16.05 -4.64
C ARG A 166 -21.02 17.22 -3.70
N GLU A 167 -21.06 18.45 -4.20
CA GLU A 167 -21.49 19.60 -3.38
C GLU A 167 -22.94 19.42 -2.86
N VAL A 168 -23.85 18.90 -3.70
CA VAL A 168 -25.23 18.59 -3.28
C VAL A 168 -25.23 17.54 -2.16
N ALA A 169 -24.46 16.46 -2.30
CA ALA A 169 -24.33 15.44 -1.26
C ALA A 169 -23.78 16.00 0.07
N VAL A 170 -22.77 16.86 0.01
CA VAL A 170 -22.19 17.51 1.19
C VAL A 170 -23.22 18.39 1.89
N ARG A 171 -23.93 19.25 1.14
CA ARG A 171 -24.97 20.12 1.71
C ARG A 171 -26.14 19.31 2.29
N GLN A 172 -26.56 18.24 1.61
CA GLN A 172 -27.62 17.36 2.08
C GLN A 172 -27.24 16.67 3.39
N THR A 173 -26.03 16.11 3.48
CA THR A 173 -25.55 15.47 4.70
C THR A 173 -25.45 16.47 5.85
N PHE A 174 -24.90 17.66 5.60
CA PHE A 174 -24.80 18.71 6.61
C PHE A 174 -26.19 19.09 7.13
N LYS A 175 -27.15 19.36 6.24
CA LYS A 175 -28.51 19.72 6.63
C LYS A 175 -29.18 18.63 7.45
N ASN A 176 -29.11 17.37 7.00
CA ASN A 176 -29.72 16.25 7.71
C ASN A 176 -29.17 16.13 9.14
N LEU A 177 -27.84 16.13 9.29
CA LEU A 177 -27.21 16.04 10.60
C LEU A 177 -27.54 17.25 11.48
N TYR A 178 -27.64 18.45 10.90
CA TYR A 178 -28.05 19.65 11.64
C TYR A 178 -29.50 19.58 12.11
N ASP A 179 -30.42 19.20 11.24
CA ASP A 179 -31.85 19.06 11.55
C ASP A 179 -32.08 17.96 12.62
N ASP A 180 -31.26 16.90 12.62
CA ASP A 180 -31.27 15.83 13.64
C ASP A 180 -30.53 16.22 14.94
N GLY A 181 -29.94 17.42 15.03
CA GLY A 181 -29.20 17.91 16.20
C GLY A 181 -27.82 17.27 16.40
N LEU A 182 -27.31 16.54 15.41
CA LEU A 182 -26.01 15.87 15.42
C LEU A 182 -24.88 16.78 14.95
N ILE A 183 -25.20 17.86 14.22
CA ILE A 183 -24.28 18.99 14.00
C ILE A 183 -24.68 20.14 14.93
N TYR A 184 -23.71 20.66 15.66
CA TYR A 184 -23.92 21.78 16.57
C TYR A 184 -22.70 22.71 16.58
N ARG A 185 -22.90 23.94 17.08
CA ARG A 185 -21.86 24.95 17.22
C ARG A 185 -21.56 25.17 18.71
N ALA A 186 -20.30 25.07 19.11
CA ALA A 186 -19.89 25.21 20.50
C ALA A 186 -18.45 25.73 20.64
N GLU A 187 -18.22 26.47 21.72
CA GLU A 187 -16.86 26.81 22.17
C GLU A 187 -16.24 25.58 22.84
N ARG A 188 -15.14 25.12 22.27
CA ARG A 188 -14.37 24.00 22.79
C ARG A 188 -12.89 24.26 22.59
N LEU A 189 -12.08 23.55 23.37
CA LEU A 189 -10.66 23.50 23.14
C LEU A 189 -10.38 22.76 21.83
N ILE A 190 -9.66 23.40 20.94
CA ILE A 190 -9.23 22.87 19.64
C ILE A 190 -7.72 22.88 19.55
N ASN A 191 -7.18 22.02 18.70
CA ASN A 191 -5.80 22.14 18.26
C ASN A 191 -5.73 23.26 17.22
N TRP A 192 -5.00 24.33 17.52
CA TRP A 192 -4.81 25.47 16.64
C TRP A 192 -3.38 25.49 16.08
N CYS A 193 -3.24 25.63 14.78
CA CYS A 193 -1.95 25.87 14.16
C CYS A 193 -1.81 27.37 13.84
N VAL A 194 -0.91 28.05 14.53
CA VAL A 194 -0.68 29.50 14.36
C VAL A 194 -0.17 29.86 12.95
N ASP A 195 0.63 28.99 12.33
CA ASP A 195 1.15 29.23 10.97
C ASP A 195 0.08 28.97 9.88
N CYS A 196 -0.81 28.01 10.09
CA CYS A 196 -1.93 27.76 9.18
C CYS A 196 -3.13 28.69 9.44
N GLU A 197 -3.14 29.34 10.61
CA GLU A 197 -4.29 30.08 11.18
C GLU A 197 -5.60 29.28 11.08
N SER A 198 -5.57 28.01 11.48
CA SER A 198 -6.74 27.14 11.39
C SER A 198 -6.76 26.11 12.52
N ALA A 199 -7.99 25.75 12.91
CA ALA A 199 -8.25 24.53 13.66
C ALA A 199 -7.75 23.31 12.87
N ILE A 200 -7.14 22.35 13.57
CA ILE A 200 -6.76 21.03 13.06
C ILE A 200 -7.33 19.94 13.98
N SER A 201 -7.54 18.75 13.43
CA SER A 201 -8.03 17.62 14.24
C SER A 201 -6.93 17.01 15.11
N ASP A 202 -7.29 16.29 16.18
CA ASP A 202 -6.35 15.54 17.04
C ASP A 202 -5.41 14.64 16.24
N ILE A 203 -5.90 14.07 15.13
CA ILE A 203 -5.15 13.12 14.30
C ILE A 203 -4.20 13.83 13.31
N GLU A 204 -4.28 15.16 13.18
CA GLU A 204 -3.34 15.99 12.39
C GLU A 204 -2.17 16.53 13.24
N VAL A 205 -2.09 16.14 14.51
CA VAL A 205 -1.02 16.50 15.44
C VAL A 205 0.00 15.36 15.53
N GLU A 206 1.26 15.64 15.18
CA GLU A 206 2.39 14.71 15.34
C GLU A 206 3.16 15.06 16.60
N TYR A 207 3.34 14.10 17.52
CA TYR A 207 4.08 14.32 18.75
C TYR A 207 5.56 13.98 18.57
N GLU A 208 6.43 14.91 18.97
CA GLU A 208 7.88 14.76 18.95
C GLU A 208 8.43 15.04 20.36
N ASP A 209 9.39 14.23 20.84
CA ASP A 209 10.01 14.44 22.15
C ASP A 209 10.98 15.64 22.09
N GLU A 210 10.64 16.73 22.77
CA GLU A 210 11.45 17.95 22.78
C GLU A 210 12.04 18.27 24.16
N PRO A 211 13.28 18.79 24.22
CA PRO A 211 13.84 19.36 25.43
C PRO A 211 13.06 20.59 25.89
N GLY A 212 12.53 20.55 27.10
CA GLY A 212 11.89 21.65 27.80
C GLY A 212 12.33 21.70 29.27
N ALA A 213 11.47 22.26 30.12
CA ALA A 213 11.69 22.29 31.56
C ALA A 213 10.37 22.15 32.31
N PHE A 214 10.47 21.70 33.55
CA PHE A 214 9.43 21.81 34.56
C PHE A 214 9.76 22.99 35.47
N TRP A 215 8.93 24.03 35.41
CA TRP A 215 9.01 25.19 36.28
C TRP A 215 8.16 24.93 37.52
N HIS A 216 8.79 24.99 38.69
CA HIS A 216 8.12 24.88 39.97
C HIS A 216 7.82 26.27 40.51
N VAL A 217 6.53 26.63 40.58
CA VAL A 217 6.08 27.99 40.89
C VAL A 217 5.30 28.01 42.19
N ARG A 218 5.64 28.95 43.08
CA ARG A 218 4.98 29.18 44.38
C ARG A 218 3.80 30.12 44.22
N TYR A 219 2.62 29.66 44.63
CA TYR A 219 1.41 30.47 44.77
C TYR A 219 1.17 30.72 46.26
N ALA A 220 0.97 31.98 46.64
CA ALA A 220 0.62 32.31 48.02
C ALA A 220 -0.81 31.85 48.32
N ILE A 221 -1.05 31.27 49.49
CA ILE A 221 -2.40 31.00 49.98
C ILE A 221 -3.02 32.34 50.40
N ALA A 222 -4.26 32.60 50.00
CA ALA A 222 -4.99 33.81 50.34
C ALA A 222 -5.67 33.68 51.72
N ASP A 223 -5.74 34.78 52.47
CA ASP A 223 -6.56 34.88 53.68
C ASP A 223 -8.04 35.15 53.36
N ALA A 224 -8.86 35.39 54.39
CA ALA A 224 -10.31 35.62 54.22
C ALA A 224 -10.63 36.97 53.55
N GLU A 225 -9.66 37.87 53.48
CA GLU A 225 -9.74 39.17 52.81
C GLU A 225 -8.96 39.18 51.48
N ASP A 226 -8.64 38.00 50.95
CA ASP A 226 -7.95 37.78 49.67
C ASP A 226 -6.50 38.32 49.61
N HIS A 227 -5.84 38.50 50.76
CA HIS A 227 -4.44 38.93 50.81
C HIS A 227 -3.48 37.73 50.89
N PRO A 228 -2.25 37.84 50.33
CA PRO A 228 -1.26 36.77 50.38
C PRO A 228 -0.80 36.50 51.82
N THR A 229 -0.85 35.24 52.25
CA THR A 229 -0.21 34.76 53.47
C THR A 229 1.22 34.28 53.22
N ASP A 230 1.95 33.94 54.29
CA ASP A 230 3.28 33.32 54.20
C ASP A 230 3.22 31.84 53.72
N ALA A 231 2.04 31.21 53.76
CA ALA A 231 1.86 29.86 53.28
C ALA A 231 1.84 29.82 51.75
N ASN A 232 2.45 28.79 51.16
CA ASN A 232 2.51 28.63 49.71
C ASN A 232 2.14 27.20 49.31
N ILE A 233 1.52 27.08 48.14
CA ILE A 233 1.39 25.84 47.38
C ILE A 233 2.31 25.91 46.16
N ILE A 234 2.98 24.81 45.84
CA ILE A 234 3.93 24.75 44.73
C ILE A 234 3.30 23.92 43.62
N ILE A 235 3.15 24.50 42.44
CA ILE A 235 2.73 23.78 41.23
C ILE A 235 3.95 23.47 40.36
N ALA A 236 3.82 22.49 39.47
CA ALA A 236 4.79 22.21 38.43
C ALA A 236 4.13 22.36 37.06
N THR A 237 4.76 23.08 36.13
CA THR A 237 4.25 23.26 34.77
C THR A 237 5.36 23.30 33.73
N THR A 238 5.05 22.87 32.51
CA THR A 238 5.88 23.05 31.30
C THR A 238 5.54 24.32 30.51
N ARG A 239 4.50 25.07 30.93
CA ARG A 239 3.96 26.22 30.20
C ARG A 239 3.74 27.42 31.12
N PRO A 240 4.80 28.08 31.64
CA PRO A 240 4.62 29.20 32.55
C PRO A 240 3.96 30.41 31.87
N GLU A 241 4.04 30.54 30.55
CA GLU A 241 3.32 31.58 29.79
C GLU A 241 1.80 31.52 29.95
N THR A 242 1.23 30.38 30.36
CA THR A 242 -0.23 30.24 30.56
C THR A 242 -0.68 30.58 31.99
N ILE A 243 0.24 30.81 32.93
CA ILE A 243 -0.08 31.14 34.33
C ILE A 243 -1.04 32.34 34.48
N PRO A 244 -0.93 33.43 33.69
CA PRO A 244 -1.89 34.52 33.76
C PRO A 244 -3.36 34.09 33.55
N ALA A 245 -3.59 32.95 32.90
CA ALA A 245 -4.91 32.41 32.60
C ALA A 245 -5.42 31.39 33.64
N ASP A 246 -4.66 31.09 34.71
CA ASP A 246 -5.06 30.08 35.69
C ASP A 246 -6.36 30.43 36.40
N THR A 247 -7.28 29.47 36.51
CA THR A 247 -8.57 29.66 37.18
C THR A 247 -8.79 28.78 38.39
N ALA A 248 -7.90 27.80 38.64
CA ALA A 248 -7.81 27.07 39.90
C ALA A 248 -6.43 26.44 40.08
N ILE A 249 -6.18 25.92 41.29
CA ILE A 249 -5.15 24.91 41.54
C ILE A 249 -5.85 23.61 41.89
N ALA A 250 -5.59 22.53 41.16
CA ALA A 250 -6.14 21.22 41.44
C ALA A 250 -5.14 20.38 42.24
N VAL A 251 -5.64 19.69 43.26
CA VAL A 251 -4.90 18.70 44.05
C VAL A 251 -5.69 17.41 44.13
N ASN A 252 -5.02 16.28 44.30
CA ASN A 252 -5.71 15.03 44.53
C ASN A 252 -6.34 15.05 45.95
N PRO A 253 -7.65 14.73 46.12
CA PRO A 253 -8.28 14.67 47.43
C PRO A 253 -7.64 13.69 48.41
N GLU A 254 -6.96 12.67 47.90
CA GLU A 254 -6.27 11.63 48.68
C GLU A 254 -4.82 12.01 49.02
N ASP A 255 -4.30 13.15 48.53
CA ASP A 255 -2.95 13.61 48.85
C ASP A 255 -2.90 14.27 50.25
N PRO A 256 -2.28 13.62 51.26
CA PRO A 256 -2.26 14.16 52.61
C PRO A 256 -1.47 15.49 52.71
N ARG A 257 -0.62 15.81 51.72
CA ARG A 257 0.15 17.06 51.67
C ARG A 257 -0.75 18.27 51.39
N TYR A 258 -1.83 18.11 50.64
CA TYR A 258 -2.64 19.24 50.14
C TYR A 258 -4.14 19.11 50.41
N ALA A 259 -4.65 17.96 50.87
CA ALA A 259 -6.08 17.77 51.11
C ALA A 259 -6.70 18.83 52.04
N HIS A 260 -5.92 19.36 52.99
CA HIS A 260 -6.35 20.42 53.91
C HIS A 260 -6.45 21.82 53.26
N LEU A 261 -5.93 22.00 52.05
CA LEU A 261 -6.00 23.24 51.28
C LEU A 261 -7.22 23.31 50.36
N ILE A 262 -7.94 22.19 50.16
CA ILE A 262 -9.13 22.15 49.32
C ILE A 262 -10.21 23.08 49.89
N GLY A 263 -10.75 23.95 49.04
CA GLY A 263 -11.72 24.99 49.42
C GLY A 263 -11.09 26.29 49.90
N GLN A 264 -9.76 26.35 50.05
CA GLN A 264 -9.01 27.60 50.23
C GLN A 264 -8.74 28.26 48.87
N HIS A 265 -8.12 29.44 48.89
CA HIS A 265 -7.77 30.18 47.69
C HIS A 265 -6.26 30.43 47.60
N ALA A 266 -5.77 30.61 46.39
CA ALA A 266 -4.40 30.93 46.07
C ALA A 266 -4.31 32.16 45.17
N ILE A 267 -3.21 32.89 45.24
CA ILE A 267 -2.97 34.10 44.45
C ILE A 267 -2.08 33.79 43.26
N VAL A 268 -2.57 34.10 42.06
CA VAL A 268 -1.84 33.97 40.80
C VAL A 268 -0.64 34.94 40.82
N PRO A 269 0.60 34.45 40.68
CA PRO A 269 1.80 35.25 40.94
C PRO A 269 2.07 36.35 39.91
N THR A 270 1.44 36.29 38.73
CA THR A 270 1.68 37.24 37.62
C THR A 270 0.74 38.43 37.62
N ASN A 271 -0.53 38.24 38.01
CA ASN A 271 -1.57 39.27 37.91
C ASN A 271 -2.36 39.48 39.22
N GLY A 272 -2.06 38.72 40.28
CA GLY A 272 -2.66 38.89 41.60
C GLY A 272 -4.10 38.41 41.73
N ARG A 273 -4.67 37.73 40.71
CA ARG A 273 -6.02 37.16 40.82
C ARG A 273 -6.08 36.08 41.88
N VAL A 274 -7.22 35.98 42.53
CA VAL A 274 -7.50 34.97 43.56
C VAL A 274 -8.26 33.82 42.91
N ILE A 275 -7.75 32.60 43.07
CA ILE A 275 -8.30 31.40 42.44
C ILE A 275 -8.52 30.30 43.48
N PRO A 276 -9.56 29.46 43.35
CA PRO A 276 -9.84 28.38 44.28
C PRO A 276 -8.81 27.24 44.18
N ILE A 277 -8.61 26.54 45.30
CA ILE A 277 -7.92 25.25 45.36
C ILE A 277 -8.98 24.15 45.41
N ILE A 278 -8.99 23.29 44.39
CA ILE A 278 -10.02 22.26 44.18
C ILE A 278 -9.46 20.85 44.30
N GLY A 279 -10.32 19.91 44.69
CA GLY A 279 -9.99 18.48 44.71
C GLY A 279 -10.43 17.79 43.43
N ASP A 280 -9.51 17.23 42.64
CA ASP A 280 -9.82 16.46 41.43
C ASP A 280 -8.98 15.19 41.32
N ALA A 281 -9.63 14.07 41.00
CA ALA A 281 -8.99 12.76 40.90
C ALA A 281 -8.08 12.59 39.66
N ALA A 282 -8.19 13.50 38.67
CA ALA A 282 -7.29 13.52 37.53
C ALA A 282 -5.85 13.93 37.91
N VAL A 283 -5.66 14.57 39.07
CA VAL A 283 -4.33 14.94 39.56
C VAL A 283 -3.61 13.71 40.12
N VAL A 284 -2.45 13.39 39.55
CA VAL A 284 -1.62 12.27 39.99
C VAL A 284 -0.72 12.72 41.14
N ILE A 285 -0.82 12.04 42.30
CA ILE A 285 -0.11 12.41 43.55
C ILE A 285 1.41 12.49 43.35
N ASP A 286 2.00 11.52 42.66
CA ASP A 286 3.46 11.43 42.48
C ASP A 286 3.97 12.21 41.24
N ALA A 287 3.08 12.86 40.48
CA ALA A 287 3.47 13.64 39.31
C ALA A 287 3.85 15.08 39.71
N GLY A 288 5.08 15.50 39.39
CA GLY A 288 5.55 16.86 39.69
C GLY A 288 5.53 17.15 41.18
N THR A 289 4.68 18.09 41.62
CA THR A 289 4.48 18.41 43.04
C THR A 289 3.31 17.68 43.68
N GLY A 290 2.39 17.08 42.91
CA GLY A 290 1.07 16.64 43.38
C GLY A 290 0.00 17.76 43.40
N ALA A 291 0.36 18.96 42.95
CA ALA A 291 -0.55 20.09 42.71
C ALA A 291 -0.38 20.62 41.29
N LEU A 292 -1.48 20.80 40.58
CA LEU A 292 -1.55 21.16 39.17
C LEU A 292 -2.20 22.54 39.02
N LYS A 293 -1.58 23.45 38.26
CA LYS A 293 -2.28 24.67 37.82
C LYS A 293 -3.42 24.27 36.85
N VAL A 294 -4.60 24.88 36.96
CA VAL A 294 -5.71 24.59 36.05
C VAL A 294 -5.91 25.81 35.14
N THR A 295 -5.62 25.64 33.85
CA THR A 295 -5.76 26.66 32.83
C THR A 295 -6.70 26.19 31.70
N PRO A 296 -8.03 26.20 31.91
CA PRO A 296 -8.99 25.57 30.98
C PRO A 296 -8.90 26.04 29.53
N GLY A 297 -8.44 27.26 29.28
CA GLY A 297 -8.32 27.82 27.95
C GLY A 297 -7.15 27.31 27.09
N HIS A 298 -6.21 26.53 27.67
CA HIS A 298 -4.91 26.21 27.03
C HIS A 298 -4.42 24.77 27.21
N ASP A 299 -5.17 23.90 27.88
CA ASP A 299 -4.80 22.49 28.05
C ASP A 299 -6.05 21.59 28.11
N PRO A 300 -6.09 20.45 27.40
CA PRO A 300 -7.26 19.57 27.36
C PRO A 300 -7.65 18.97 28.72
N VAL A 301 -6.67 18.60 29.56
CA VAL A 301 -6.93 18.05 30.90
C VAL A 301 -7.48 19.15 31.80
N ASP A 302 -6.89 20.34 31.73
CA ASP A 302 -7.36 21.51 32.48
C ASP A 302 -8.76 21.94 32.04
N PHE A 303 -9.08 21.84 30.75
CA PHE A 303 -10.41 22.12 30.21
C PHE A 303 -11.46 21.16 30.79
N GLU A 304 -11.16 19.85 30.82
CA GLU A 304 -12.05 18.85 31.40
C GLU A 304 -12.24 19.05 32.93
N ILE A 305 -11.16 19.38 33.66
CA ILE A 305 -11.25 19.77 35.08
C ILE A 305 -12.13 21.01 35.22
N GLY A 306 -11.90 22.03 34.41
CA GLY A 306 -12.69 23.26 34.39
C GLY A 306 -14.17 23.01 34.18
N GLN A 307 -14.53 22.13 33.24
CA GLN A 307 -15.92 21.74 33.02
C GLN A 307 -16.53 20.97 34.20
N ARG A 308 -15.79 20.06 34.83
CA ARG A 308 -16.29 19.29 36.00
C ARG A 308 -16.60 20.18 37.20
N HIS A 309 -15.81 21.24 37.40
CA HIS A 309 -15.92 22.13 38.56
C HIS A 309 -16.58 23.48 38.26
N GLY A 310 -16.98 23.74 37.01
CA GLY A 310 -17.62 25.00 36.61
C GLY A 310 -16.68 26.21 36.69
N LEU A 311 -15.40 26.02 36.36
CA LEU A 311 -14.42 27.10 36.36
C LEU A 311 -14.57 28.03 35.15
N GLU A 312 -14.17 29.28 35.30
CA GLU A 312 -14.05 30.22 34.19
C GLU A 312 -13.01 29.71 33.17
N ILE A 313 -13.29 29.93 31.89
CA ILE A 313 -12.40 29.56 30.78
C ILE A 313 -11.80 30.85 30.24
N ILE A 314 -10.50 31.05 30.48
CA ILE A 314 -9.77 32.25 30.06
C ILE A 314 -8.77 31.86 28.97
N SER A 315 -8.97 32.37 27.76
CA SER A 315 -8.03 32.18 26.65
C SER A 315 -7.23 33.48 26.44
N ILE A 316 -5.91 33.39 26.56
CA ILE A 316 -5.00 34.56 26.60
C ILE A 316 -4.18 34.70 25.32
N MET A 317 -4.45 33.88 24.30
CA MET A 317 -3.69 33.85 23.05
C MET A 317 -4.60 34.27 21.89
N ASN A 318 -4.05 35.10 21.01
CA ASN A 318 -4.61 35.40 19.71
C ASN A 318 -4.28 34.27 18.71
N ASN A 319 -4.98 34.29 17.58
CA ASN A 319 -4.81 33.31 16.50
C ASN A 319 -3.40 33.29 15.89
N ASP A 320 -2.64 34.38 15.99
CA ASP A 320 -1.27 34.49 15.50
C ASP A 320 -0.20 34.03 16.52
N GLY A 321 -0.62 33.54 17.69
CA GLY A 321 0.27 33.10 18.76
C GLY A 321 0.82 34.23 19.64
N THR A 322 0.35 35.48 19.48
CA THR A 322 0.61 36.56 20.43
C THR A 322 -0.37 36.53 21.60
N LEU A 323 0.01 37.09 22.75
CA LEU A 323 -0.90 37.17 23.90
C LEU A 323 -1.87 38.36 23.80
N ASN A 324 -3.10 38.19 24.29
CA ASN A 324 -4.16 39.21 24.28
C ASN A 324 -4.21 39.99 25.62
N ALA A 325 -5.22 40.86 25.78
CA ALA A 325 -5.39 41.71 26.96
C ALA A 325 -5.55 40.93 28.28
N ASP A 326 -6.08 39.70 28.25
CA ASP A 326 -6.26 38.87 29.44
C ASP A 326 -4.91 38.36 30.02
N ALA A 327 -3.82 38.45 29.24
CA ALA A 327 -2.46 38.21 29.74
C ALA A 327 -1.89 39.39 30.52
N GLY A 328 -2.60 40.52 30.62
CA GLY A 328 -2.16 41.71 31.33
C GLY A 328 -0.87 42.31 30.76
N GLN A 329 0.19 42.41 31.56
CA GLN A 329 1.45 43.05 31.15
C GLN A 329 2.20 42.33 30.00
N TYR A 330 1.74 41.15 29.60
CA TYR A 330 2.31 40.37 28.51
C TYR A 330 1.54 40.53 27.18
N GLU A 331 0.51 41.39 27.13
CA GLU A 331 -0.25 41.68 25.92
C GLU A 331 0.66 42.07 24.73
N GLY A 332 0.37 41.49 23.57
CA GLY A 332 1.08 41.72 22.30
C GLY A 332 2.43 41.00 22.17
N ILE A 333 2.86 40.23 23.18
CA ILE A 333 4.12 39.48 23.13
C ILE A 333 3.87 38.09 22.53
N GLU A 334 4.76 37.63 21.65
CA GLU A 334 4.75 36.27 21.10
C GLU A 334 4.95 35.23 22.22
N ARG A 335 4.21 34.11 22.18
CA ARG A 335 4.09 33.15 23.29
C ARG A 335 5.41 32.60 23.86
N PHE A 336 6.44 32.36 23.05
CA PHE A 336 7.72 31.85 23.53
C PHE A 336 8.59 32.96 24.12
N GLU A 337 8.47 34.19 23.63
CA GLU A 337 9.06 35.35 24.28
C GLU A 337 8.32 35.71 25.58
N ALA A 338 7.00 35.56 25.62
CA ALA A 338 6.19 35.72 26.81
C ALA A 338 6.59 34.69 27.87
N ARG A 339 6.85 33.42 27.50
CA ARG A 339 7.39 32.39 28.38
C ARG A 339 8.66 32.85 29.10
N LYS A 340 9.64 33.36 28.35
CA LYS A 340 10.91 33.86 28.92
C LYS A 340 10.67 35.01 29.89
N ARG A 341 9.77 35.93 29.54
CA ARG A 341 9.45 37.10 30.37
C ARG A 341 8.72 36.72 31.66
N VAL A 342 7.72 35.85 31.58
CA VAL A 342 7.00 35.33 32.75
C VAL A 342 7.96 34.64 33.71
N VAL A 343 8.87 33.79 33.19
CA VAL A 343 9.88 33.14 34.03
C VAL A 343 10.77 34.16 34.75
N ALA A 344 11.28 35.16 34.03
CA ALA A 344 12.13 36.20 34.63
C ALA A 344 11.38 37.03 35.70
N ASP A 345 10.11 37.33 35.48
CA ASP A 345 9.27 38.05 36.45
C ASP A 345 9.02 37.21 37.70
N LEU A 346 8.76 35.89 37.54
CA LEU A 346 8.58 34.96 38.65
C LEU A 346 9.86 34.79 39.48
N GLU A 347 11.03 34.74 38.85
CA GLU A 347 12.34 34.72 39.54
C GLU A 347 12.57 36.03 40.30
N THR A 348 12.30 37.18 39.67
CA THR A 348 12.44 38.51 40.30
C THR A 348 11.50 38.68 41.49
N ALA A 349 10.29 38.14 41.41
CA ALA A 349 9.31 38.14 42.48
C ALA A 349 9.58 37.10 43.58
N GLY A 350 10.63 36.28 43.45
CA GLY A 350 10.94 35.19 44.40
C GLY A 350 9.88 34.09 44.43
N ARG A 351 9.10 33.94 43.36
CA ARG A 351 8.03 32.94 43.22
C ARG A 351 8.48 31.68 42.49
N MET A 352 9.62 31.70 41.81
CA MET A 352 10.22 30.51 41.21
C MET A 352 10.97 29.69 42.28
N GLU A 353 10.58 28.43 42.47
CA GLU A 353 11.23 27.52 43.43
C GLU A 353 12.44 26.81 42.82
N LYS A 354 12.25 26.19 41.66
CA LYS A 354 13.28 25.47 40.91
C LYS A 354 12.84 25.27 39.47
N ILE A 355 13.81 25.01 38.60
CA ILE A 355 13.61 24.69 37.19
C ILE A 355 14.35 23.39 36.90
N ASP A 356 13.60 22.33 36.62
CA ASP A 356 14.17 21.01 36.32
C ASP A 356 14.12 20.76 34.81
N PRO A 357 15.23 20.38 34.14
CA PRO A 357 15.19 19.98 32.74
C PRO A 357 14.24 18.80 32.52
N TYR A 358 13.41 18.87 31.48
CA TYR A 358 12.40 17.85 31.21
C TYR A 358 12.22 17.63 29.71
N THR A 359 12.23 16.38 29.26
CA THR A 359 11.91 16.03 27.87
C THR A 359 10.51 15.46 27.82
N HIS A 360 9.69 15.94 26.89
CA HIS A 360 8.29 15.55 26.80
C HIS A 360 7.76 15.62 25.37
N PRO A 361 6.71 14.85 25.07
CA PRO A 361 6.08 14.89 23.76
C PRO A 361 5.36 16.22 23.56
N VAL A 362 5.75 16.96 22.52
CA VAL A 362 5.13 18.21 22.09
C VAL A 362 4.40 17.98 20.76
N GLY A 363 3.15 18.43 20.69
CA GLY A 363 2.33 18.30 19.49
C GLY A 363 2.69 19.32 18.42
N HIS A 364 2.95 18.84 17.22
CA HIS A 364 3.29 19.65 16.05
C HIS A 364 2.26 19.46 14.95
N CYS A 365 1.97 20.52 14.21
CA CYS A 365 1.15 20.40 13.01
C CYS A 365 1.89 19.50 12.02
N GLN A 366 1.24 18.42 11.59
CA GLN A 366 1.80 17.47 10.61
C GLN A 366 2.33 18.17 9.33
N ARG A 367 1.76 19.33 8.99
CA ARG A 367 1.98 20.06 7.74
C ARG A 367 3.04 21.14 7.89
N SER A 368 2.83 22.11 8.79
CA SER A 368 3.73 23.25 8.97
C SER A 368 4.90 22.94 9.90
N ARG A 369 4.82 21.88 10.71
CA ARG A 369 5.76 21.53 11.79
C ARG A 369 5.79 22.52 12.96
N THR A 370 4.87 23.48 13.00
CA THR A 370 4.72 24.42 14.11
C THR A 370 4.13 23.71 15.33
N ILE A 371 4.57 24.09 16.53
CA ILE A 371 3.93 23.66 17.78
C ILE A 371 2.47 24.08 17.77
N VAL A 372 1.59 23.13 18.05
CA VAL A 372 0.14 23.28 18.10
C VAL A 372 -0.26 23.91 19.44
N GLU A 373 -1.14 24.90 19.38
CA GLU A 373 -1.68 25.57 20.56
C GLU A 373 -3.10 25.06 20.84
N PRO A 374 -3.39 24.56 22.05
CA PRO A 374 -4.77 24.33 22.46
C PRO A 374 -5.44 25.68 22.70
N LEU A 375 -6.47 26.02 21.91
CA LEU A 375 -7.19 27.29 22.04
C LEU A 375 -8.70 27.06 22.11
N ILE A 376 -9.39 27.95 22.82
CA ILE A 376 -10.86 27.97 22.82
C ILE A 376 -11.32 28.63 21.53
N SER A 377 -12.15 27.92 20.78
CA SER A 377 -12.71 28.45 19.56
C SER A 377 -14.14 27.99 19.36
N LEU A 378 -14.99 28.90 18.89
CA LEU A 378 -16.36 28.62 18.49
C LEU A 378 -16.34 27.93 17.12
N GLN A 379 -16.56 26.62 17.12
CA GLN A 379 -16.45 25.77 15.93
C GLN A 379 -17.72 24.94 15.71
N TRP A 380 -17.85 24.36 14.52
CA TRP A 380 -18.87 23.37 14.18
C TRP A 380 -18.38 21.95 14.47
N TRP A 381 -19.23 21.17 15.13
CA TRP A 381 -18.93 19.84 15.61
C TRP A 381 -19.98 18.84 15.13
N VAL A 382 -19.55 17.61 14.89
CA VAL A 382 -20.42 16.44 14.72
C VAL A 382 -20.36 15.58 15.97
N ASP A 383 -21.52 15.18 16.51
CA ASP A 383 -21.64 14.12 17.53
C ASP A 383 -21.21 12.77 16.93
N ALA A 384 -19.90 12.54 16.97
CA ALA A 384 -19.29 11.35 16.40
C ALA A 384 -19.60 10.10 17.22
N LYS A 385 -19.89 10.24 18.52
CA LYS A 385 -20.21 9.12 19.41
C LYS A 385 -21.53 8.47 19.00
N THR A 386 -22.55 9.28 18.71
CA THR A 386 -23.85 8.77 18.24
C THR A 386 -23.71 8.07 16.89
N LEU A 387 -22.91 8.61 15.98
CA LEU A 387 -22.65 7.99 14.66
C LEU A 387 -21.77 6.72 14.74
N ALA A 388 -20.92 6.61 15.75
CA ALA A 388 -20.02 5.48 15.92
C ALA A 388 -20.72 4.18 16.32
N GLY A 389 -21.82 4.24 17.06
CA GLY A 389 -22.55 3.06 17.55
C GLY A 389 -22.93 2.07 16.43
N PRO A 390 -23.70 2.49 15.41
CA PRO A 390 -24.04 1.64 14.27
C PRO A 390 -22.82 1.15 13.48
N ALA A 391 -21.78 1.98 13.38
CA ALA A 391 -20.55 1.65 12.66
C ALA A 391 -19.74 0.54 13.35
N ILE A 392 -19.65 0.58 14.69
CA ILE A 392 -19.06 -0.49 15.50
C ILE A 392 -19.84 -1.79 15.32
N GLU A 393 -21.18 -1.73 15.35
CA GLU A 393 -22.03 -2.92 15.21
C GLU A 393 -21.93 -3.54 13.81
N ALA A 394 -21.80 -2.75 12.75
CA ALA A 394 -21.62 -3.24 11.39
C ALA A 394 -20.34 -4.11 11.25
N VAL A 395 -19.27 -3.74 11.96
CA VAL A 395 -18.02 -4.53 11.99
C VAL A 395 -18.16 -5.73 12.93
N LYS A 396 -18.65 -5.54 14.17
CA LYS A 396 -18.81 -6.61 15.17
C LYS A 396 -19.75 -7.74 14.70
N SER A 397 -20.80 -7.41 13.96
CA SER A 397 -21.74 -8.38 13.39
C SER A 397 -21.21 -9.10 12.14
N GLY A 398 -20.07 -8.65 11.59
CA GLY A 398 -19.46 -9.23 10.38
C GLY A 398 -20.11 -8.79 9.06
N GLN A 399 -20.94 -7.74 9.08
CA GLN A 399 -21.46 -7.11 7.85
C GLN A 399 -20.33 -6.44 7.06
N ILE A 400 -19.35 -5.87 7.77
CA ILE A 400 -18.12 -5.32 7.20
C ILE A 400 -16.94 -6.11 7.75
N LYS A 401 -16.12 -6.68 6.86
CA LYS A 401 -14.95 -7.50 7.23
C LYS A 401 -13.65 -6.78 6.92
N PHE A 402 -12.65 -6.88 7.79
CA PHE A 402 -11.32 -6.32 7.50
C PHE A 402 -10.34 -7.41 7.07
N VAL A 403 -9.53 -7.08 6.07
CA VAL A 403 -8.42 -7.92 5.60
C VAL A 403 -7.13 -7.12 5.77
N PRO A 404 -6.22 -7.49 6.69
CA PRO A 404 -6.31 -8.65 7.60
C PRO A 404 -7.21 -8.41 8.84
N PRO A 405 -7.79 -9.48 9.45
CA PRO A 405 -8.76 -9.36 10.55
C PRO A 405 -8.26 -8.62 11.81
N ARG A 406 -6.93 -8.53 12.01
CA ARG A 406 -6.37 -7.81 13.16
C ARG A 406 -6.78 -6.34 13.23
N PHE A 407 -7.12 -5.71 12.10
CA PHE A 407 -7.53 -4.32 12.06
C PHE A 407 -8.95 -4.07 12.57
N GLU A 408 -9.77 -5.12 12.73
CA GLU A 408 -11.11 -4.99 13.36
C GLU A 408 -10.98 -4.44 14.78
N ARG A 409 -10.06 -5.00 15.58
CA ARG A 409 -9.80 -4.51 16.95
C ARG A 409 -9.22 -3.10 16.99
N VAL A 410 -8.37 -2.77 16.01
CA VAL A 410 -7.76 -1.43 15.88
C VAL A 410 -8.85 -0.41 15.57
N TYR A 411 -9.75 -0.74 14.65
CA TYR A 411 -10.92 0.05 14.30
C TYR A 411 -11.87 0.21 15.49
N GLU A 412 -12.28 -0.90 16.12
CA GLU A 412 -13.20 -0.90 17.26
C GLU A 412 -12.67 -0.06 18.42
N HIS A 413 -11.41 -0.26 18.82
CA HIS A 413 -10.81 0.50 19.91
C HIS A 413 -10.81 2.01 19.64
N TRP A 414 -10.53 2.40 18.40
CA TRP A 414 -10.56 3.81 18.01
C TRP A 414 -11.98 4.38 18.02
N MET A 415 -12.95 3.64 17.49
CA MET A 415 -14.36 4.04 17.44
C MET A 415 -15.00 4.13 18.83
N GLU A 416 -14.65 3.24 19.77
CA GLU A 416 -15.15 3.25 21.15
C GLU A 416 -14.64 4.48 21.94
N ASN A 417 -13.51 5.05 21.55
CA ASN A 417 -12.89 6.21 22.19
C ASN A 417 -13.03 7.51 21.36
N ILE A 418 -13.87 7.49 20.33
CA ILE A 418 -14.05 8.64 19.44
C ILE A 418 -14.57 9.87 20.20
N ARG A 419 -13.99 11.03 19.88
CA ARG A 419 -14.44 12.34 20.34
C ARG A 419 -15.24 13.03 19.24
N ASP A 420 -16.07 13.99 19.63
CA ASP A 420 -16.83 14.79 18.67
C ASP A 420 -15.89 15.42 17.66
N TRP A 421 -16.32 15.43 16.41
CA TRP A 421 -15.46 15.77 15.30
C TRP A 421 -15.63 17.24 14.94
N CYS A 422 -14.57 18.03 15.08
CA CYS A 422 -14.52 19.40 14.60
C CYS A 422 -14.51 19.41 13.05
N ILE A 423 -15.58 19.92 12.45
CA ILE A 423 -15.79 19.90 11.00
C ILE A 423 -15.55 21.26 10.32
N SER A 424 -15.41 22.36 11.05
CA SER A 424 -15.10 23.68 10.48
C SER A 424 -13.59 23.93 10.35
N ARG A 425 -13.19 24.70 9.33
CA ARG A 425 -11.81 25.07 9.02
C ARG A 425 -11.74 26.52 8.51
N GLN A 426 -10.79 27.30 9.03
CA GLN A 426 -10.60 28.73 8.74
C GLN A 426 -9.69 28.95 7.52
N ILE A 427 -9.96 28.20 6.44
CA ILE A 427 -9.22 28.25 5.18
C ILE A 427 -10.15 28.69 4.05
N TRP A 428 -9.59 29.10 2.91
CA TRP A 428 -10.39 29.61 1.79
C TRP A 428 -10.77 28.54 0.78
N TRP A 429 -9.92 27.52 0.61
CA TRP A 429 -10.17 26.39 -0.29
C TRP A 429 -10.91 25.26 0.44
N GLY A 430 -12.07 24.84 -0.07
CA GLY A 430 -12.92 23.79 0.50
C GLY A 430 -14.41 24.06 0.28
N HIS A 431 -15.27 23.11 0.69
CA HIS A 431 -16.72 23.34 0.70
C HIS A 431 -17.07 24.36 1.77
N ARG A 432 -17.66 25.50 1.41
CA ARG A 432 -18.17 26.45 2.42
C ARG A 432 -19.30 25.83 3.22
N ILE A 433 -19.32 26.10 4.52
CA ILE A 433 -20.40 25.64 5.40
C ILE A 433 -21.74 26.24 4.92
N PRO A 434 -22.80 25.43 4.73
CA PRO A 434 -24.09 25.90 4.21
C PRO A 434 -24.94 26.52 5.33
N VAL A 435 -24.36 27.49 6.03
CA VAL A 435 -24.99 28.25 7.13
C VAL A 435 -24.95 29.73 6.79
N TRP A 436 -26.05 30.43 7.04
CA TRP A 436 -26.18 31.87 6.85
C TRP A 436 -26.63 32.55 8.16
N TYR A 437 -25.94 33.64 8.50
CA TYR A 437 -26.25 34.49 9.65
C TYR A 437 -27.01 35.72 9.17
N CYS A 438 -28.10 36.06 9.86
CA CYS A 438 -28.84 37.28 9.62
C CYS A 438 -28.28 38.43 10.45
N ASP A 439 -27.80 39.49 9.81
CA ASP A 439 -27.23 40.65 10.52
C ASP A 439 -28.29 41.51 11.23
N GLU A 440 -29.59 41.28 10.93
CA GLU A 440 -30.71 42.02 11.54
C GLU A 440 -31.32 41.36 12.78
N CYS A 441 -31.26 40.03 12.91
CA CYS A 441 -31.96 39.29 13.97
C CYS A 441 -31.18 38.11 14.56
N ASP A 442 -29.90 37.95 14.18
CA ASP A 442 -29.00 36.88 14.62
C ASP A 442 -29.48 35.44 14.35
N HIS A 443 -30.56 35.28 13.57
CA HIS A 443 -31.07 33.97 13.18
C HIS A 443 -30.09 33.24 12.27
N ILE A 444 -29.96 31.94 12.50
CA ILE A 444 -29.12 31.02 11.74
C ILE A 444 -30.01 30.25 10.77
N THR A 445 -29.73 30.37 9.47
CA THR A 445 -30.40 29.62 8.40
C THR A 445 -29.46 28.55 7.85
N VAL A 446 -29.92 27.29 7.77
CA VAL A 446 -29.17 26.17 7.17
C VAL A 446 -29.92 25.64 5.97
N ALA A 447 -29.34 25.82 4.78
CA ALA A 447 -30.07 25.63 3.52
C ALA A 447 -29.27 24.85 2.46
N LEU A 448 -29.97 24.02 1.68
CA LEU A 448 -29.40 23.28 0.55
C LEU A 448 -29.07 24.20 -0.63
N VAL A 449 -30.01 25.09 -0.93
CA VAL A 449 -29.87 26.13 -1.95
C VAL A 449 -29.52 27.43 -1.26
N THR A 450 -28.62 28.21 -1.85
CA THR A 450 -28.22 29.51 -1.30
C THR A 450 -29.47 30.39 -1.10
N PRO A 451 -29.79 30.76 0.15
CA PRO A 451 -30.96 31.58 0.45
C PRO A 451 -30.73 33.03 -0.01
N THR A 452 -31.82 33.72 -0.31
CA THR A 452 -31.82 35.16 -0.65
C THR A 452 -32.42 36.03 0.47
N ALA A 453 -32.95 35.42 1.52
CA ALA A 453 -33.53 36.08 2.68
C ALA A 453 -33.42 35.18 3.93
N CYS A 454 -33.42 35.79 5.11
CA CYS A 454 -33.43 35.10 6.40
C CYS A 454 -34.74 34.34 6.63
N GLU A 455 -34.67 33.10 7.10
CA GLU A 455 -35.86 32.29 7.44
C GLU A 455 -36.64 32.82 8.67
N GLY A 456 -35.97 33.56 9.55
CA GLY A 456 -36.57 34.15 10.75
C GLY A 456 -37.32 35.45 10.51
N CYS A 457 -36.64 36.46 9.94
CA CYS A 457 -37.22 37.81 9.76
C CYS A 457 -37.59 38.17 8.31
N GLY A 458 -37.18 37.38 7.31
CA GLY A 458 -37.38 37.70 5.88
C GLY A 458 -36.45 38.79 5.33
N GLY A 459 -35.52 39.32 6.13
CA GLY A 459 -34.53 40.32 5.72
C GLY A 459 -33.52 39.76 4.72
N ALA A 460 -33.01 40.62 3.83
CA ALA A 460 -32.05 40.24 2.78
C ALA A 460 -30.58 40.30 3.25
N MET A 461 -30.31 40.88 4.43
CA MET A 461 -28.98 41.04 4.99
C MET A 461 -28.52 39.75 5.67
N ILE A 462 -28.18 38.76 4.85
CA ILE A 462 -27.65 37.48 5.27
C ILE A 462 -26.22 37.28 4.74
N ARG A 463 -25.34 36.75 5.60
CA ARG A 463 -23.96 36.41 5.25
C ARG A 463 -23.72 34.93 5.47
N GLN A 464 -23.11 34.26 4.51
CA GLN A 464 -22.72 32.85 4.67
C GLN A 464 -21.55 32.74 5.63
N ASP A 465 -21.51 31.67 6.43
CA ASP A 465 -20.34 31.28 7.22
C ASP A 465 -19.07 31.26 6.35
N GLU A 466 -18.00 31.90 6.81
CA GLU A 466 -16.76 32.06 6.06
C GLU A 466 -15.91 30.78 6.09
N ASP A 467 -16.16 29.93 7.07
CA ASP A 467 -15.50 28.66 7.28
C ASP A 467 -15.81 27.67 6.15
N THR A 468 -14.85 26.78 5.94
CA THR A 468 -15.01 25.61 5.09
C THR A 468 -15.15 24.35 5.93
N LEU A 469 -15.65 23.29 5.31
CA LEU A 469 -15.73 21.97 5.90
C LEU A 469 -14.38 21.25 5.81
N ASP A 470 -14.11 20.43 6.81
CA ASP A 470 -13.06 19.43 6.80
C ASP A 470 -13.15 18.58 5.53
N THR A 471 -12.01 18.34 4.87
CA THR A 471 -11.91 17.48 3.69
C THR A 471 -12.57 16.13 3.91
N TRP A 472 -12.32 15.53 5.09
CA TRP A 472 -12.86 14.21 5.45
C TRP A 472 -14.40 14.18 5.55
N PHE A 473 -15.06 15.33 5.71
CA PHE A 473 -16.52 15.44 5.64
C PHE A 473 -17.04 15.13 4.24
N SER A 474 -16.40 15.69 3.21
CA SER A 474 -16.74 15.37 1.82
C SER A 474 -16.27 13.98 1.40
N SER A 475 -15.03 13.60 1.74
CA SER A 475 -14.44 12.32 1.33
C SER A 475 -15.11 11.14 2.03
N GLY A 476 -15.72 11.34 3.21
CA GLY A 476 -16.54 10.32 3.87
C GLY A 476 -17.85 10.00 3.11
N LEU A 477 -18.29 10.82 2.17
CA LEU A 477 -19.50 10.58 1.37
C LEU A 477 -19.22 9.80 0.09
N TRP A 478 -17.96 9.46 -0.17
CA TRP A 478 -17.50 8.90 -1.44
C TRP A 478 -18.27 7.66 -1.91
N PRO A 479 -18.65 6.69 -1.03
CA PRO A 479 -19.32 5.46 -1.48
C PRO A 479 -20.68 5.65 -2.13
N HIS A 480 -21.42 6.69 -1.75
CA HIS A 480 -22.76 6.95 -2.25
C HIS A 480 -22.82 8.22 -3.12
N SER A 481 -22.04 9.26 -2.81
CA SER A 481 -22.01 10.49 -3.61
C SER A 481 -21.41 10.29 -5.01
N THR A 482 -20.47 9.34 -5.17
CA THR A 482 -19.91 9.00 -6.49
C THR A 482 -20.92 8.28 -7.38
N LEU A 483 -21.90 7.60 -6.78
CA LEU A 483 -22.98 6.89 -7.46
C LEU A 483 -24.22 7.76 -7.66
N GLY A 484 -24.21 9.02 -7.20
CA GLY A 484 -25.26 10.00 -7.47
C GLY A 484 -26.22 10.29 -6.33
N TRP A 485 -25.99 9.74 -5.12
CA TRP A 485 -26.70 10.18 -3.93
C TRP A 485 -26.49 11.70 -3.71
N PRO A 486 -27.51 12.48 -3.33
CA PRO A 486 -28.80 12.07 -2.74
C PRO A 486 -29.91 11.71 -3.74
N GLU A 487 -29.64 11.75 -5.04
CA GLU A 487 -30.62 11.36 -6.06
C GLU A 487 -30.73 9.84 -6.19
N ASP A 488 -31.91 9.36 -6.60
CA ASP A 488 -32.19 7.93 -6.78
C ASP A 488 -31.77 7.43 -8.18
N THR A 489 -30.46 7.43 -8.44
CA THR A 489 -29.88 7.10 -9.74
C THR A 489 -29.82 5.60 -10.03
N ASP A 490 -29.71 5.23 -11.31
CA ASP A 490 -29.50 3.83 -11.73
C ASP A 490 -28.15 3.28 -11.26
N ASP A 491 -27.12 4.11 -11.20
CA ASP A 491 -25.80 3.71 -10.72
C ASP A 491 -25.84 3.39 -9.22
N LEU A 492 -26.54 4.21 -8.41
CA LEU A 492 -26.74 3.95 -6.98
C LEU A 492 -27.50 2.63 -6.76
N LYS A 493 -28.57 2.37 -7.54
CA LYS A 493 -29.34 1.11 -7.50
C LYS A 493 -28.51 -0.12 -7.84
N ARG A 494 -27.59 0.01 -8.81
CA ARG A 494 -26.84 -1.12 -9.34
C ARG A 494 -25.58 -1.44 -8.54
N PHE A 495 -24.89 -0.41 -8.06
CA PHE A 495 -23.51 -0.52 -7.60
C PHE A 495 -23.32 -0.22 -6.11
N TYR A 496 -24.40 0.13 -5.37
CA TYR A 496 -24.41 0.28 -3.91
C TYR A 496 -25.20 -0.85 -3.23
N PRO A 497 -24.69 -1.47 -2.14
CA PRO A 497 -23.38 -1.24 -1.52
C PRO A 497 -22.23 -1.71 -2.41
N THR A 498 -21.04 -1.13 -2.22
CA THR A 498 -19.84 -1.57 -2.93
C THR A 498 -19.28 -2.86 -2.32
N GLN A 499 -18.36 -3.53 -3.01
CA GLN A 499 -17.83 -4.82 -2.52
C GLN A 499 -16.54 -4.58 -1.72
N VAL A 500 -15.55 -3.93 -2.33
CA VAL A 500 -14.23 -3.78 -1.71
C VAL A 500 -13.86 -2.31 -1.54
N MET A 501 -13.47 -1.93 -0.33
CA MET A 501 -12.74 -0.69 -0.04
C MET A 501 -11.27 -1.03 0.23
N GLU A 502 -10.44 -0.78 -0.77
CA GLU A 502 -9.01 -1.05 -0.76
C GLU A 502 -8.27 0.25 -0.46
N THR A 503 -7.42 0.26 0.58
CA THR A 503 -6.60 1.43 0.95
C THR A 503 -5.41 1.06 1.84
N ALA A 504 -4.48 1.99 2.05
CA ALA A 504 -3.44 1.86 3.06
C ALA A 504 -4.02 1.93 4.48
N TYR A 505 -3.41 1.21 5.43
CA TYR A 505 -3.87 1.21 6.83
C TYR A 505 -3.79 2.58 7.51
N ASP A 506 -2.99 3.53 7.00
CA ASP A 506 -2.78 4.82 7.64
C ASP A 506 -3.99 5.75 7.53
N ILE A 507 -4.96 5.45 6.64
CA ILE A 507 -6.21 6.20 6.51
C ILE A 507 -7.47 5.49 6.97
N ILE A 508 -7.31 4.43 7.77
CA ILE A 508 -8.44 3.72 8.41
C ILE A 508 -9.33 4.65 9.24
N PHE A 509 -8.74 5.53 10.04
CA PHE A 509 -9.50 6.43 10.95
C PHE A 509 -9.98 7.69 10.26
N PHE A 510 -9.15 8.25 9.36
CA PHE A 510 -9.47 9.47 8.63
C PHE A 510 -10.60 9.25 7.62
N TRP A 511 -10.62 8.09 6.96
CA TRP A 511 -11.46 7.89 5.79
C TRP A 511 -12.40 6.70 5.93
N VAL A 512 -11.89 5.49 6.16
CA VAL A 512 -12.74 4.27 6.24
C VAL A 512 -13.80 4.42 7.34
N ALA A 513 -13.41 4.87 8.53
CA ALA A 513 -14.35 5.12 9.63
C ALA A 513 -15.39 6.19 9.29
N ARG A 514 -14.99 7.28 8.64
CA ARG A 514 -15.92 8.35 8.21
C ARG A 514 -16.89 7.86 7.16
N MET A 515 -16.44 7.05 6.19
CA MET A 515 -17.30 6.43 5.19
C MET A 515 -18.35 5.51 5.79
N ILE A 516 -17.96 4.67 6.76
CA ILE A 516 -18.91 3.78 7.45
C ILE A 516 -19.95 4.59 8.22
N MET A 517 -19.52 5.56 9.05
CA MET A 517 -20.44 6.38 9.84
C MET A 517 -21.44 7.15 8.97
N LEU A 518 -20.94 7.90 7.97
CA LEU A 518 -21.78 8.76 7.15
C LEU A 518 -22.66 7.97 6.19
N SER A 519 -22.19 6.83 5.67
CA SER A 519 -23.03 5.99 4.80
C SER A 519 -24.14 5.29 5.60
N LEU A 520 -23.83 4.75 6.78
CA LEU A 520 -24.86 4.16 7.65
C LEU A 520 -25.94 5.18 8.05
N TYR A 521 -25.55 6.44 8.22
CA TYR A 521 -26.48 7.53 8.51
C TYR A 521 -27.31 7.93 7.28
N ASN A 522 -26.66 8.25 6.16
CA ASN A 522 -27.31 8.75 4.94
C ASN A 522 -28.15 7.68 4.23
N MET A 523 -27.74 6.42 4.32
CA MET A 523 -28.31 5.29 3.59
C MET A 523 -29.15 4.37 4.51
N LYS A 524 -29.49 4.81 5.73
CA LYS A 524 -30.26 4.01 6.71
C LYS A 524 -31.58 3.47 6.16
N ASP A 525 -32.21 4.21 5.25
CA ASP A 525 -33.49 3.86 4.61
C ASP A 525 -33.29 3.25 3.21
N TRP A 526 -32.06 2.99 2.78
CA TRP A 526 -31.77 2.41 1.47
C TRP A 526 -32.14 0.92 1.40
N PRO A 527 -32.97 0.49 0.42
CA PRO A 527 -33.42 -0.90 0.34
C PRO A 527 -32.30 -1.93 0.14
N GLY A 528 -31.18 -1.53 -0.46
CA GLY A 528 -30.02 -2.39 -0.71
C GLY A 528 -29.13 -2.63 0.52
N GLY A 529 -29.46 -2.04 1.67
CA GLY A 529 -28.65 -2.05 2.89
C GLY A 529 -27.82 -0.78 3.06
N ALA A 530 -27.50 -0.42 4.29
CA ALA A 530 -26.89 0.88 4.62
C ALA A 530 -25.35 0.89 4.62
N ILE A 531 -24.68 -0.27 4.67
CA ILE A 531 -23.22 -0.34 4.70
C ILE A 531 -22.60 0.20 3.39
N PRO A 532 -21.44 0.88 3.42
CA PRO A 532 -20.80 1.38 2.20
C PRO A 532 -20.10 0.30 1.38
N PHE A 533 -19.53 -0.70 2.06
CA PHE A 533 -18.76 -1.80 1.48
C PHE A 533 -18.83 -3.03 2.39
N ASP A 534 -18.70 -4.23 1.82
CA ASP A 534 -18.68 -5.49 2.57
C ASP A 534 -17.27 -5.86 3.09
N THR A 535 -16.22 -5.43 2.40
CA THR A 535 -14.83 -5.78 2.72
C THR A 535 -13.93 -4.55 2.70
N VAL A 536 -13.19 -4.35 3.79
CA VAL A 536 -12.08 -3.39 3.88
C VAL A 536 -10.77 -4.12 3.70
N TYR A 537 -10.12 -3.95 2.56
CA TYR A 537 -8.78 -4.47 2.32
C TYR A 537 -7.74 -3.40 2.66
N LEU A 538 -6.87 -3.70 3.62
CA LEU A 538 -5.80 -2.81 4.05
C LEU A 538 -4.44 -3.33 3.59
N HIS A 539 -3.74 -2.57 2.76
CA HIS A 539 -2.32 -2.82 2.48
C HIS A 539 -1.40 -2.02 3.42
N GLY A 540 -0.14 -2.46 3.52
CA GLY A 540 0.92 -1.67 4.15
C GLY A 540 1.59 -0.68 3.20
N LEU A 541 2.38 0.21 3.75
CA LEU A 541 3.03 1.29 3.04
C LEU A 541 4.20 0.80 2.18
N VAL A 542 4.38 1.44 1.02
CA VAL A 542 5.59 1.27 0.22
C VAL A 542 6.71 2.12 0.85
N ARG A 543 7.79 1.44 1.22
CA ARG A 543 8.98 2.04 1.84
C ARG A 543 10.13 2.09 0.83
N ALA A 544 11.02 3.06 1.03
CA ALA A 544 12.28 3.13 0.32
C ALA A 544 13.15 1.90 0.63
N SER A 545 14.23 1.69 -0.13
CA SER A 545 15.12 0.52 0.02
C SER A 545 15.76 0.42 1.41
N ASP A 546 15.99 1.56 2.07
CA ASP A 546 16.48 1.69 3.44
C ASP A 546 15.40 1.44 4.53
N GLY A 547 14.14 1.28 4.14
CA GLY A 547 13.00 1.09 5.05
C GLY A 547 12.32 2.38 5.53
N ALA A 548 12.78 3.55 5.10
CA ALA A 548 12.12 4.80 5.42
C ALA A 548 10.74 4.91 4.74
N LYS A 549 9.76 5.51 5.42
CA LYS A 549 8.48 5.91 4.80
C LYS A 549 8.78 6.89 3.66
N MET A 550 8.20 6.66 2.49
CA MET A 550 8.25 7.61 1.39
C MET A 550 7.30 8.77 1.67
N SER A 551 7.79 10.00 1.61
CA SER A 551 6.95 11.21 1.73
C SER A 551 7.56 12.39 1.00
N LYS A 552 6.70 13.25 0.45
CA LYS A 552 7.14 14.48 -0.24
C LYS A 552 7.99 15.37 0.68
N SER A 553 7.64 15.44 1.97
CA SER A 553 8.39 16.17 2.99
C SER A 553 9.83 15.66 3.19
N ARG A 554 10.09 14.36 2.97
CA ARG A 554 11.42 13.76 3.10
C ARG A 554 12.20 13.76 1.79
N GLY A 555 11.60 14.17 0.67
CA GLY A 555 12.24 14.22 -0.65
C GLY A 555 12.65 12.85 -1.21
N ASN A 556 12.14 11.74 -0.64
CA ASN A 556 12.47 10.36 -1.04
C ASN A 556 11.36 9.69 -1.86
N VAL A 557 10.51 10.50 -2.50
CA VAL A 557 9.40 10.03 -3.33
C VAL A 557 9.90 9.67 -4.72
N ILE A 558 9.42 8.56 -5.27
CA ILE A 558 9.73 8.10 -6.63
C ILE A 558 8.48 8.23 -7.49
N ASP A 559 8.58 8.96 -8.61
CA ASP A 559 7.52 9.07 -9.62
C ASP A 559 7.36 7.70 -10.33
N PRO A 560 6.15 7.12 -10.37
CA PRO A 560 5.91 5.85 -11.06
C PRO A 560 6.31 5.88 -12.55
N LEU A 561 6.21 7.04 -13.21
CA LEU A 561 6.57 7.17 -14.62
C LEU A 561 8.05 6.93 -14.89
N GLU A 562 8.93 7.28 -13.94
CA GLU A 562 10.37 7.00 -14.05
C GLU A 562 10.65 5.49 -14.04
N GLN A 563 9.91 4.74 -13.22
CA GLN A 563 10.04 3.29 -13.14
C GLN A 563 9.44 2.60 -14.37
N ILE A 564 8.30 3.08 -14.86
CA ILE A 564 7.70 2.63 -16.12
C ILE A 564 8.69 2.82 -17.28
N GLY A 565 9.36 3.97 -17.36
CA GLY A 565 10.35 4.24 -18.40
C GLY A 565 11.54 3.27 -18.41
N LYS A 566 11.91 2.70 -17.24
CA LYS A 566 13.04 1.77 -17.11
C LYS A 566 12.66 0.30 -17.25
N TYR A 567 11.54 -0.10 -16.65
CA TYR A 567 11.18 -1.51 -16.46
C TYR A 567 9.86 -1.90 -17.16
N GLY A 568 9.12 -0.94 -17.69
CA GLY A 568 7.75 -1.12 -18.17
C GLY A 568 6.73 -1.11 -17.03
N THR A 569 5.47 -0.86 -17.38
CA THR A 569 4.33 -0.85 -16.46
C THR A 569 4.06 -2.23 -15.89
N ASP A 570 4.09 -3.29 -16.69
CA ASP A 570 3.91 -4.66 -16.19
C ASP A 570 5.01 -5.05 -15.20
N GLY A 571 6.26 -4.60 -15.44
CA GLY A 571 7.38 -4.84 -14.53
C GLY A 571 7.19 -4.15 -13.19
N LEU A 572 6.74 -2.89 -13.20
CA LEU A 572 6.40 -2.14 -11.99
C LEU A 572 5.25 -2.80 -11.21
N ARG A 573 4.15 -3.15 -11.89
CA ARG A 573 3.00 -3.80 -11.25
C ARG A 573 3.38 -5.13 -10.63
N PHE A 574 4.15 -5.96 -11.34
CA PHE A 574 4.67 -7.21 -10.81
C PHE A 574 5.48 -6.99 -9.52
N ALA A 575 6.39 -6.01 -9.50
CA ALA A 575 7.21 -5.73 -8.33
C ALA A 575 6.39 -5.27 -7.12
N LEU A 576 5.33 -4.50 -7.36
CA LEU A 576 4.42 -4.00 -6.31
C LEU A 576 3.48 -5.09 -5.78
N LEU A 577 3.04 -6.01 -6.65
CA LEU A 577 2.10 -7.08 -6.32
C LEU A 577 2.77 -8.34 -5.78
N SER A 578 4.03 -8.62 -6.14
CA SER A 578 4.75 -9.80 -5.64
C SER A 578 5.21 -9.66 -4.18
N GLY A 579 5.26 -8.44 -3.64
CA GLY A 579 5.65 -8.15 -2.26
C GLY A 579 4.50 -7.90 -1.29
N THR A 580 3.26 -8.01 -1.73
CA THR A 580 2.09 -7.59 -0.94
C THR A 580 1.60 -8.72 -0.03
N SER A 581 1.69 -8.48 1.27
CA SER A 581 0.92 -9.21 2.28
C SER A 581 -0.01 -8.20 2.93
N PRO A 582 -1.33 -8.48 3.04
CA PRO A 582 -2.28 -7.52 3.58
C PRO A 582 -1.83 -6.96 4.94
N GLY A 583 -1.81 -5.64 5.05
CA GLY A 583 -1.42 -4.91 6.25
C GLY A 583 0.08 -4.84 6.54
N ASN A 584 0.96 -5.41 5.70
CA ASN A 584 2.41 -5.38 5.89
C ASN A 584 3.09 -4.43 4.92
N ASP A 585 4.04 -3.65 5.43
CA ASP A 585 4.84 -2.73 4.63
C ASP A 585 5.79 -3.50 3.72
N GLN A 586 6.06 -2.93 2.54
CA GLN A 586 6.98 -3.52 1.58
C GLN A 586 8.06 -2.55 1.12
N ARG A 587 9.25 -3.09 0.90
CA ARG A 587 10.35 -2.38 0.26
C ARG A 587 10.36 -2.72 -1.22
N ILE A 588 10.55 -1.70 -2.05
CA ILE A 588 10.78 -1.89 -3.48
C ILE A 588 12.28 -1.82 -3.74
N THR A 589 12.80 -2.85 -4.41
CA THR A 589 14.21 -2.98 -4.78
C THR A 589 14.33 -3.13 -6.29
N ASP A 590 15.46 -2.73 -6.85
CA ASP A 590 15.73 -2.86 -8.28
C ASP A 590 15.63 -4.32 -8.74
N ASP A 591 16.13 -5.28 -7.95
CA ASP A 591 16.01 -6.72 -8.25
C ASP A 591 14.57 -7.19 -8.50
N ARG A 592 13.58 -6.62 -7.78
CA ARG A 592 12.16 -6.98 -7.97
C ARG A 592 11.60 -6.38 -9.25
N LEU A 593 11.98 -5.15 -9.57
CA LEU A 593 11.60 -4.47 -10.82
C LEU A 593 12.20 -5.18 -12.03
N GLU A 594 13.47 -5.58 -11.93
CA GLU A 594 14.16 -6.39 -12.93
C GLU A 594 13.49 -7.76 -13.11
N ALA A 595 13.09 -8.43 -12.02
CA ALA A 595 12.36 -9.69 -12.08
C ALA A 595 11.05 -9.57 -12.87
N GLY A 596 10.27 -8.50 -12.65
CA GLY A 596 9.05 -8.24 -13.41
C GLY A 596 9.31 -8.03 -14.90
N ARG A 597 10.30 -7.21 -15.26
CA ARG A 597 10.72 -7.00 -16.65
C ARG A 597 11.20 -8.31 -17.31
N ASN A 598 11.95 -9.12 -16.58
CA ASN A 598 12.47 -10.39 -17.07
C ASN A 598 11.34 -11.40 -17.30
N LEU A 599 10.30 -11.39 -16.45
CA LEU A 599 9.09 -12.17 -16.65
C LEU A 599 8.33 -11.77 -17.90
N SER A 600 8.11 -10.46 -18.14
CA SER A 600 7.49 -9.99 -19.40
C SER A 600 8.25 -10.50 -20.63
N ASN A 601 9.58 -10.43 -20.59
CA ASN A 601 10.43 -10.92 -21.68
C ASN A 601 10.37 -12.45 -21.85
N LYS A 602 10.37 -13.23 -20.76
CA LYS A 602 10.24 -14.69 -20.82
C LYS A 602 8.86 -15.07 -21.39
N LEU A 603 7.79 -14.42 -20.95
CA LEU A 603 6.42 -14.62 -21.46
C LEU A 603 6.34 -14.34 -22.96
N TRP A 604 6.89 -13.21 -23.40
CA TRP A 604 7.00 -12.86 -24.82
C TRP A 604 7.75 -13.92 -25.62
N ASN A 605 8.94 -14.33 -25.17
CA ASN A 605 9.81 -15.26 -25.90
C ASN A 605 9.22 -16.67 -25.97
N ALA A 606 8.66 -17.18 -24.87
CA ALA A 606 8.01 -18.48 -24.84
C ALA A 606 6.78 -18.51 -25.75
N SER A 607 5.94 -17.46 -25.68
CA SER A 607 4.74 -17.36 -26.53
C SER A 607 5.11 -17.20 -28.00
N ARG A 608 6.08 -16.33 -28.33
CA ARG A 608 6.64 -16.18 -29.68
C ARG A 608 7.11 -17.51 -30.24
N PHE A 609 7.83 -18.29 -29.42
CA PHE A 609 8.32 -19.60 -29.83
C PHE A 609 7.16 -20.54 -30.17
N VAL A 610 6.15 -20.67 -29.29
CA VAL A 610 4.97 -21.50 -29.54
C VAL A 610 4.22 -21.05 -30.79
N LEU A 611 3.95 -19.75 -30.93
CA LEU A 611 3.22 -19.21 -32.09
C LEU A 611 3.97 -19.42 -33.40
N THR A 612 5.30 -19.40 -33.39
CA THR A 612 6.13 -19.66 -34.59
C THR A 612 6.15 -21.14 -34.98
N LEU A 613 5.88 -22.05 -34.04
CA LEU A 613 5.83 -23.48 -34.33
C LEU A 613 4.56 -23.89 -35.08
N ILE A 614 3.49 -23.11 -34.99
CA ILE A 614 2.19 -23.42 -35.60
C ILE A 614 2.30 -23.32 -37.13
N GLU A 615 1.80 -24.34 -37.82
CA GLU A 615 1.82 -24.47 -39.26
C GLU A 615 0.39 -24.39 -39.84
N ASP A 616 0.28 -23.99 -41.11
CA ASP A 616 -1.01 -23.97 -41.80
C ASP A 616 -1.61 -25.40 -41.86
N GLY A 617 -2.77 -25.58 -41.24
CA GLY A 617 -3.49 -26.86 -41.21
C GLY A 617 -3.38 -27.64 -39.90
N ASP A 618 -2.66 -27.14 -38.89
CA ASP A 618 -2.73 -27.70 -37.53
C ASP A 618 -4.16 -27.58 -36.97
N ASP A 619 -4.66 -28.63 -36.32
CA ASP A 619 -5.87 -28.56 -35.50
C ASP A 619 -5.54 -27.99 -34.12
N LEU A 620 -6.03 -26.79 -33.85
CA LEU A 620 -5.73 -26.03 -32.64
C LEU A 620 -6.82 -26.19 -31.55
N ALA A 621 -7.82 -27.04 -31.79
CA ALA A 621 -8.83 -27.39 -30.80
C ALA A 621 -8.22 -28.31 -29.72
N LEU A 622 -8.48 -27.98 -28.45
CA LEU A 622 -7.99 -28.80 -27.34
C LEU A 622 -8.68 -30.18 -27.38
N PRO A 623 -7.92 -31.29 -27.41
CA PRO A 623 -8.52 -32.63 -27.39
C PRO A 623 -9.24 -32.92 -26.08
N ALA A 624 -10.27 -33.77 -26.13
CA ALA A 624 -10.87 -34.32 -24.92
C ALA A 624 -9.85 -35.15 -24.12
N PRO A 625 -9.96 -35.24 -22.78
CA PRO A 625 -9.00 -35.97 -21.94
C PRO A 625 -8.74 -37.41 -22.42
N SER A 626 -9.78 -38.12 -22.88
CA SER A 626 -9.66 -39.49 -23.39
C SER A 626 -8.88 -39.63 -24.70
N ALA A 627 -8.66 -38.53 -25.42
CA ALA A 627 -7.89 -38.49 -26.66
C ALA A 627 -6.41 -38.11 -26.44
N LEU A 628 -6.04 -37.74 -25.21
CA LEU A 628 -4.66 -37.42 -24.85
C LEU A 628 -3.89 -38.70 -24.55
N ALA A 629 -3.02 -39.12 -25.48
CA ALA A 629 -2.21 -40.33 -25.31
C ALA A 629 -0.90 -40.07 -24.54
N ALA A 630 -0.28 -38.91 -24.73
CA ALA A 630 1.03 -38.61 -24.19
C ALA A 630 0.95 -38.13 -22.72
N ILE A 631 1.89 -38.62 -21.91
CA ILE A 631 1.92 -38.38 -20.45
C ILE A 631 2.19 -36.91 -20.17
N GLU A 632 3.10 -36.27 -20.92
CA GLU A 632 3.45 -34.87 -20.72
C GLU A 632 2.31 -33.90 -21.08
N ASP A 633 1.43 -34.26 -22.03
CA ASP A 633 0.25 -33.46 -22.38
C ASP A 633 -0.82 -33.55 -21.29
N ARG A 634 -1.07 -34.76 -20.77
CA ARG A 634 -1.96 -35.00 -19.62
C ARG A 634 -1.45 -34.29 -18.37
N TRP A 635 -0.15 -34.38 -18.11
CA TRP A 635 0.50 -33.72 -16.98
C TRP A 635 0.30 -32.20 -17.00
N ILE A 636 0.65 -31.51 -18.10
CA ILE A 636 0.62 -30.05 -18.09
C ILE A 636 -0.81 -29.51 -17.94
N LEU A 637 -1.80 -30.23 -18.50
CA LEU A 637 -3.21 -29.87 -18.37
C LEU A 637 -3.75 -30.16 -16.95
N SER A 638 -3.30 -31.25 -16.33
CA SER A 638 -3.60 -31.53 -14.92
C SER A 638 -3.02 -30.45 -13.99
N ARG A 639 -1.76 -30.09 -14.20
CA ARG A 639 -1.10 -29.00 -13.45
C ARG A 639 -1.79 -27.66 -13.65
N LEU A 640 -2.17 -27.33 -14.89
CA LEU A 640 -2.94 -26.14 -15.18
C LEU A 640 -4.30 -26.13 -14.45
N ALA A 641 -4.98 -27.28 -14.36
CA ALA A 641 -6.24 -27.41 -13.63
C ALA A 641 -6.06 -27.13 -12.12
N HIS A 642 -5.06 -27.75 -11.48
CA HIS A 642 -4.76 -27.53 -10.06
C HIS A 642 -4.33 -26.09 -9.78
N VAL A 643 -3.39 -25.54 -10.57
CA VAL A 643 -2.92 -24.15 -10.39
C VAL A 643 -4.05 -23.14 -10.61
N THR A 644 -4.94 -23.38 -11.58
CA THR A 644 -6.12 -22.53 -11.79
C THR A 644 -7.05 -22.55 -10.58
N HIS A 645 -7.27 -23.73 -9.98
CA HIS A 645 -8.06 -23.87 -8.77
C HIS A 645 -7.45 -23.14 -7.58
N GLU A 646 -6.15 -23.32 -7.35
CA GLU A 646 -5.43 -22.68 -6.25
C GLU A 646 -5.42 -21.15 -6.39
N ILE A 647 -5.13 -20.62 -7.59
CA ILE A 647 -5.13 -19.18 -7.85
C ILE A 647 -6.53 -18.57 -7.62
N ASP A 648 -7.61 -19.21 -8.10
CA ASP A 648 -8.98 -18.72 -7.85
C ASP A 648 -9.27 -18.64 -6.34
N ALA A 649 -8.89 -19.67 -5.57
CA ALA A 649 -9.06 -19.69 -4.12
C ALA A 649 -8.23 -18.59 -3.42
N LEU A 650 -7.00 -18.34 -3.86
CA LEU A 650 -6.11 -17.31 -3.32
C LEU A 650 -6.65 -15.90 -3.58
N LEU A 651 -7.11 -15.63 -4.81
CA LEU A 651 -7.69 -14.34 -5.17
C LEU A 651 -8.96 -14.04 -4.36
N ARG A 652 -9.83 -15.05 -4.14
CA ARG A 652 -11.01 -14.94 -3.26
C ARG A 652 -10.66 -14.62 -1.81
N ARG A 653 -9.46 -14.97 -1.34
CA ARG A 653 -8.94 -14.64 -0.01
C ARG A 653 -8.07 -13.38 0.01
N PHE A 654 -8.00 -12.64 -1.10
CA PHE A 654 -7.15 -11.48 -1.29
C PHE A 654 -5.63 -11.75 -1.15
N GLU A 655 -5.20 -12.99 -1.41
CA GLU A 655 -3.79 -13.40 -1.42
C GLU A 655 -3.17 -13.21 -2.83
N LEU A 656 -3.24 -11.97 -3.35
CA LEU A 656 -2.85 -11.65 -4.74
C LEU A 656 -1.38 -11.98 -5.05
N ALA A 657 -0.48 -11.71 -4.11
CA ALA A 657 0.95 -11.98 -4.28
C ALA A 657 1.24 -13.48 -4.43
N GLU A 658 0.51 -14.31 -3.69
CA GLU A 658 0.61 -15.77 -3.77
C GLU A 658 0.06 -16.27 -5.11
N GLY A 659 -1.11 -15.79 -5.53
CA GLY A 659 -1.68 -16.12 -6.84
C GLY A 659 -0.77 -15.73 -8.00
N LEU A 660 -0.16 -14.55 -7.97
CA LEU A 660 0.84 -14.11 -8.95
C LEU A 660 2.08 -15.01 -8.95
N ARG A 661 2.57 -15.41 -7.77
CA ARG A 661 3.71 -16.33 -7.68
C ARG A 661 3.40 -17.67 -8.31
N GLN A 662 2.25 -18.27 -8.00
CA GLN A 662 1.87 -19.56 -8.59
C GLN A 662 1.69 -19.48 -10.11
N ALA A 663 1.08 -18.42 -10.63
CA ALA A 663 0.96 -18.21 -12.07
C ALA A 663 2.33 -18.10 -12.76
N ARG A 664 3.26 -17.36 -12.14
CA ARG A 664 4.65 -17.23 -12.61
C ARG A 664 5.36 -18.58 -12.59
N ASP A 665 5.29 -19.32 -11.48
CA ASP A 665 6.01 -20.58 -11.29
C ASP A 665 5.51 -21.65 -12.26
N PHE A 666 4.19 -21.77 -12.42
CA PHE A 666 3.62 -22.65 -13.44
C PHE A 666 4.09 -22.29 -14.85
N PHE A 667 4.03 -20.99 -15.22
CA PHE A 667 4.48 -20.55 -16.54
C PHE A 667 5.97 -20.81 -16.76
N TRP A 668 6.83 -20.46 -15.80
CA TRP A 668 8.27 -20.49 -15.97
C TRP A 668 8.83 -21.89 -15.75
N ASP A 669 8.56 -22.45 -14.58
CA ASP A 669 9.24 -23.64 -14.07
C ASP A 669 8.61 -24.93 -14.58
N GLU A 670 7.30 -24.94 -14.92
CA GLU A 670 6.61 -26.13 -15.44
C GLU A 670 6.41 -26.05 -16.96
N PHE A 671 5.78 -24.97 -17.46
CA PHE A 671 5.46 -24.84 -18.88
C PHE A 671 6.69 -24.56 -19.74
N ALA A 672 7.43 -23.47 -19.45
CA ALA A 672 8.53 -23.04 -20.29
C ALA A 672 9.77 -23.94 -20.17
N ASP A 673 10.13 -24.34 -18.95
CA ASP A 673 11.36 -25.09 -18.69
C ASP A 673 11.21 -26.60 -18.94
N TRP A 674 9.99 -27.16 -18.88
CA TRP A 674 9.75 -28.58 -19.18
C TRP A 674 8.82 -28.82 -20.35
N TYR A 675 7.56 -28.40 -20.29
CA TYR A 675 6.58 -28.84 -21.29
C TYR A 675 6.96 -28.41 -22.71
N ILE A 676 7.38 -27.16 -22.90
CA ILE A 676 7.89 -26.67 -24.19
C ILE A 676 9.07 -27.52 -24.67
N GLU A 677 10.02 -27.87 -23.80
CA GLU A 677 11.19 -28.67 -24.18
C GLU A 677 10.84 -30.12 -24.52
N LEU A 678 9.87 -30.72 -23.84
CA LEU A 678 9.33 -32.05 -24.12
C LEU A 678 8.59 -32.05 -25.46
N ALA A 679 7.68 -31.09 -25.68
CA ALA A 679 6.93 -30.95 -26.92
C ALA A 679 7.86 -30.80 -28.14
N LYS A 680 8.96 -30.04 -28.02
CA LYS A 680 9.97 -29.90 -29.09
C LYS A 680 10.55 -31.23 -29.58
N VAL A 681 10.62 -32.25 -28.73
CA VAL A 681 11.16 -33.56 -29.13
C VAL A 681 10.19 -34.25 -30.07
N ARG A 682 8.90 -34.26 -29.74
CA ARG A 682 7.83 -34.85 -30.56
C ARG A 682 7.61 -34.09 -31.86
N ILE A 683 7.59 -32.76 -31.79
CA ILE A 683 7.44 -31.90 -32.98
C ILE A 683 8.59 -32.14 -33.97
N ARG A 684 9.83 -32.24 -33.49
CA ARG A 684 10.99 -32.57 -34.34
C ARG A 684 10.93 -33.98 -34.93
N ALA A 685 10.20 -34.90 -34.30
CA ALA A 685 9.92 -36.23 -34.83
C ALA A 685 8.72 -36.27 -35.80
N GLY A 686 8.11 -35.12 -36.10
CA GLY A 686 6.96 -35.00 -37.01
C GLY A 686 5.59 -35.16 -36.34
N ASP A 687 5.51 -35.30 -35.02
CA ASP A 687 4.25 -35.35 -34.28
C ASP A 687 3.74 -33.94 -33.95
N ARG A 688 2.59 -33.57 -34.54
CA ARG A 688 1.94 -32.27 -34.38
C ARG A 688 0.92 -32.21 -33.24
N THR A 689 0.62 -33.34 -32.59
CA THR A 689 -0.40 -33.40 -31.52
C THR A 689 -0.14 -32.52 -30.28
N PRO A 690 1.09 -32.06 -29.96
CA PRO A 690 1.31 -31.06 -28.90
C PRO A 690 0.81 -29.64 -29.23
N MET A 691 0.58 -29.28 -30.49
CA MET A 691 0.21 -27.91 -30.91
C MET A 691 -1.04 -27.35 -30.22
N PRO A 692 -2.20 -28.05 -30.21
CA PRO A 692 -3.39 -27.54 -29.53
C PRO A 692 -3.20 -27.38 -28.02
N VAL A 693 -2.41 -28.27 -27.39
CA VAL A 693 -2.12 -28.21 -25.95
C VAL A 693 -1.20 -27.02 -25.64
N LEU A 694 -0.12 -26.84 -26.38
CA LEU A 694 0.78 -25.68 -26.25
C LEU A 694 0.03 -24.36 -26.37
N LEU A 695 -0.81 -24.20 -27.41
CA LEU A 695 -1.58 -22.97 -27.60
C LEU A 695 -2.65 -22.79 -26.52
N HIS A 696 -3.27 -23.87 -26.04
CA HIS A 696 -4.20 -23.80 -24.93
C HIS A 696 -3.52 -23.33 -23.64
N VAL A 697 -2.39 -23.91 -23.26
CA VAL A 697 -1.66 -23.50 -22.05
C VAL A 697 -1.17 -22.06 -22.16
N VAL A 698 -0.68 -21.61 -23.33
CA VAL A 698 -0.34 -20.19 -23.55
C VAL A 698 -1.55 -19.28 -23.30
N ASP A 699 -2.70 -19.56 -23.92
CA ASP A 699 -3.93 -18.78 -23.71
C ASP A 699 -4.33 -18.71 -22.23
N GLN A 700 -4.30 -19.84 -21.52
CA GLN A 700 -4.68 -19.89 -20.12
C GLN A 700 -3.69 -19.15 -19.21
N VAL A 701 -2.37 -19.27 -19.44
CA VAL A 701 -1.35 -18.49 -18.71
C VAL A 701 -1.55 -16.99 -18.91
N LEU A 702 -1.82 -16.54 -20.14
CA LEU A 702 -2.07 -15.13 -20.43
C LEU A 702 -3.27 -14.61 -19.65
N ARG A 703 -4.35 -15.41 -19.57
CA ARG A 703 -5.53 -15.04 -18.77
C ARG A 703 -5.25 -15.01 -17.28
N LEU A 704 -4.51 -15.98 -16.73
CA LEU A 704 -4.12 -16.01 -15.32
C LEU A 704 -3.25 -14.79 -14.93
N LEU A 705 -2.35 -14.37 -15.82
CA LEU A 705 -1.45 -13.23 -15.58
C LEU A 705 -2.06 -11.86 -15.91
N HIS A 706 -3.15 -11.80 -16.69
CA HIS A 706 -3.72 -10.54 -17.15
C HIS A 706 -4.12 -9.55 -16.05
N PRO A 707 -4.69 -9.98 -14.91
CA PRO A 707 -4.94 -9.07 -13.78
C PRO A 707 -3.68 -8.34 -13.27
N PHE A 708 -2.51 -8.95 -13.41
CA PHE A 708 -1.25 -8.45 -12.85
C PHE A 708 -0.37 -7.73 -13.88
N MET A 709 -0.35 -8.25 -15.11
CA MET A 709 0.54 -7.82 -16.20
C MET A 709 -0.28 -7.59 -17.48
N PRO A 710 -1.14 -6.58 -17.53
CA PRO A 710 -2.18 -6.48 -18.55
C PRO A 710 -1.66 -6.20 -19.96
N PHE A 711 -0.50 -5.56 -20.13
CA PHE A 711 -0.08 -5.09 -21.45
C PHE A 711 0.58 -6.18 -22.28
N VAL A 712 1.60 -6.83 -21.73
CA VAL A 712 2.30 -7.94 -22.41
C VAL A 712 1.34 -9.10 -22.66
N THR A 713 0.43 -9.37 -21.72
CA THR A 713 -0.55 -10.47 -21.86
C THR A 713 -1.54 -10.19 -22.98
N GLU A 714 -2.08 -8.97 -23.06
CA GLU A 714 -3.00 -8.58 -24.12
C GLU A 714 -2.33 -8.60 -25.49
N GLU A 715 -1.13 -8.01 -25.61
CA GLU A 715 -0.41 -7.96 -26.88
C GLU A 715 -0.12 -9.37 -27.44
N ILE A 716 0.25 -10.32 -26.57
CA ILE A 716 0.43 -11.72 -26.98
C ILE A 716 -0.93 -12.35 -27.31
N TRP A 717 -1.95 -12.14 -26.48
CA TRP A 717 -3.26 -12.75 -26.65
C TRP A 717 -3.96 -12.33 -27.94
N GLN A 718 -3.77 -11.09 -28.39
CA GLN A 718 -4.27 -10.62 -29.69
C GLN A 718 -3.70 -11.44 -30.87
N ARG A 719 -2.49 -12.02 -30.73
CA ARG A 719 -1.91 -12.94 -31.72
C ARG A 719 -2.46 -14.36 -31.58
N VAL A 720 -2.72 -14.80 -30.35
CA VAL A 720 -3.37 -16.09 -30.08
C VAL A 720 -4.76 -16.14 -30.73
N ILE A 721 -5.59 -15.10 -30.54
CA ILE A 721 -6.96 -15.08 -31.09
C ILE A 721 -7.02 -14.95 -32.61
N ALA A 722 -5.95 -14.44 -33.24
CA ALA A 722 -5.83 -14.40 -34.69
C ALA A 722 -5.65 -15.81 -35.30
N LEU A 723 -5.05 -16.74 -34.53
CA LEU A 723 -4.89 -18.15 -34.92
C LEU A 723 -6.09 -19.00 -34.50
N ARG A 724 -6.56 -18.80 -33.26
CA ARG A 724 -7.71 -19.51 -32.69
C ARG A 724 -8.64 -18.51 -32.02
N PRO A 725 -9.72 -18.10 -32.69
CA PRO A 725 -10.69 -17.15 -32.12
C PRO A 725 -11.16 -17.57 -30.73
N ASP A 726 -11.39 -16.59 -29.86
CA ASP A 726 -11.92 -16.82 -28.52
C ASP A 726 -13.30 -17.49 -28.59
N ALA A 727 -13.52 -18.50 -27.75
CA ALA A 727 -14.75 -19.30 -27.76
C ALA A 727 -16.01 -18.47 -27.47
N ASP A 728 -15.88 -17.42 -26.65
CA ASP A 728 -16.96 -16.51 -26.30
C ASP A 728 -16.99 -15.26 -27.20
N GLY A 729 -16.13 -15.20 -28.22
CA GLY A 729 -16.05 -14.08 -29.16
C GLY A 729 -15.48 -12.80 -28.55
N ALA A 730 -14.72 -12.88 -27.45
CA ALA A 730 -14.09 -11.71 -26.85
C ALA A 730 -13.10 -11.05 -27.81
N SER A 731 -13.16 -9.73 -27.94
CA SER A 731 -12.24 -8.95 -28.79
C SER A 731 -10.98 -8.50 -28.07
N ALA A 732 -10.95 -8.57 -26.74
CA ALA A 732 -9.84 -8.15 -25.89
C ALA A 732 -9.73 -9.07 -24.67
N LEU A 733 -8.51 -9.31 -24.20
CA LEU A 733 -8.23 -10.19 -23.06
C LEU A 733 -8.87 -9.65 -21.78
N ILE A 734 -8.86 -8.32 -21.60
CA ILE A 734 -9.48 -7.64 -20.45
C ILE A 734 -10.99 -7.94 -20.26
N VAL A 735 -11.69 -8.38 -21.31
CA VAL A 735 -13.11 -8.78 -21.26
C VAL A 735 -13.34 -10.26 -21.57
N ALA A 736 -12.28 -11.02 -21.85
CA ALA A 736 -12.35 -12.46 -22.09
C ALA A 736 -12.57 -13.21 -20.76
N ARG A 737 -13.11 -14.44 -20.83
CA ARG A 737 -13.38 -15.21 -19.61
C ARG A 737 -12.10 -15.62 -18.90
N TYR A 738 -12.09 -15.45 -17.58
CA TYR A 738 -11.04 -15.98 -16.71
C TYR A 738 -11.12 -17.52 -16.67
N PRO A 739 -9.99 -18.24 -16.54
CA PRO A 739 -9.99 -19.69 -16.37
C PRO A 739 -10.83 -20.09 -15.16
N LYS A 740 -11.75 -21.05 -15.33
CA LYS A 740 -12.60 -21.57 -14.26
C LYS A 740 -12.16 -22.97 -13.87
N PRO A 741 -12.02 -23.28 -12.57
CA PRO A 741 -11.62 -24.62 -12.11
C PRO A 741 -12.49 -25.74 -12.69
N ASP A 742 -13.81 -25.54 -12.73
CA ASP A 742 -14.76 -26.54 -13.25
C ASP A 742 -14.57 -26.87 -14.73
N ALA A 743 -14.08 -25.91 -15.53
CA ALA A 743 -13.84 -26.12 -16.96
C ALA A 743 -12.63 -27.02 -17.24
N LEU A 744 -11.69 -27.08 -16.29
CA LEU A 744 -10.45 -27.86 -16.40
C LEU A 744 -10.48 -29.14 -15.55
N ALA A 745 -11.50 -29.33 -14.71
CA ALA A 745 -11.61 -30.47 -13.80
C ALA A 745 -11.50 -31.84 -14.50
N ALA A 746 -11.97 -31.94 -15.75
CA ALA A 746 -11.89 -33.18 -16.53
C ALA A 746 -10.46 -33.57 -16.96
N TYR A 747 -9.49 -32.65 -16.84
CA TYR A 747 -8.09 -32.85 -17.20
C TYR A 747 -7.18 -33.19 -16.00
N VAL A 748 -7.74 -33.26 -14.78
CA VAL A 748 -6.98 -33.66 -13.58
C VAL A 748 -6.55 -35.12 -13.70
N ASP A 749 -5.26 -35.37 -13.49
CA ASP A 749 -4.61 -36.65 -13.72
C ASP A 749 -3.38 -36.85 -12.82
N ASP A 750 -3.63 -37.14 -11.54
CA ASP A 750 -2.58 -37.30 -10.52
C ASP A 750 -1.56 -38.40 -10.85
N ASP A 751 -1.94 -39.38 -11.70
CA ASP A 751 -1.02 -40.41 -12.15
C ASP A 751 -0.03 -39.88 -13.20
N ALA A 752 -0.50 -39.10 -14.18
CA ALA A 752 0.39 -38.41 -15.11
C ALA A 752 1.36 -37.46 -14.38
N GLU A 753 0.89 -36.78 -13.32
CA GLU A 753 1.77 -35.93 -12.50
C GLU A 753 2.85 -36.72 -11.77
N ARG A 754 2.48 -37.78 -11.06
CA ARG A 754 3.45 -38.65 -10.39
C ARG A 754 4.47 -39.23 -11.36
N GLN A 755 4.01 -39.72 -12.51
CA GLN A 755 4.87 -40.32 -13.53
C GLN A 755 5.85 -39.29 -14.11
N LEU A 756 5.37 -38.08 -14.43
CA LEU A 756 6.25 -37.07 -15.01
C LEU A 756 7.24 -36.51 -14.00
N VAL A 757 6.86 -36.33 -12.73
CA VAL A 757 7.81 -35.94 -11.67
C VAL A 757 8.96 -36.95 -11.59
N ALA A 758 8.66 -38.26 -11.65
CA ALA A 758 9.70 -39.29 -11.72
C ALA A 758 10.63 -39.12 -12.93
N VAL A 759 10.08 -38.86 -14.12
CA VAL A 759 10.86 -38.60 -15.35
C VAL A 759 11.75 -37.36 -15.19
N GLN A 760 11.23 -36.27 -14.62
CA GLN A 760 11.98 -35.06 -14.33
C GLN A 760 13.14 -35.33 -13.37
N ASP A 761 12.92 -36.13 -12.33
CA ASP A 761 13.95 -36.49 -11.36
C ASP A 761 15.08 -37.31 -11.98
N PHE A 762 14.78 -38.21 -12.93
CA PHE A 762 15.83 -38.89 -13.69
C PHE A 762 16.67 -37.92 -14.52
N VAL A 763 16.03 -36.97 -15.23
CA VAL A 763 16.76 -35.92 -15.99
C VAL A 763 17.63 -35.08 -15.06
N ARG A 764 17.08 -34.61 -13.94
CA ARG A 764 17.80 -33.81 -12.95
C ARG A 764 18.96 -34.60 -12.36
N GLY A 765 18.76 -35.86 -11.99
CA GLY A 765 19.82 -36.75 -11.48
C GLY A 765 20.99 -36.87 -12.45
N ILE A 766 20.72 -37.13 -13.73
CA ILE A 766 21.76 -37.22 -14.77
C ILE A 766 22.47 -35.86 -14.95
N ARG A 767 21.72 -34.76 -15.01
CA ARG A 767 22.29 -33.40 -15.14
C ARG A 767 23.13 -33.02 -13.92
N ASN A 768 22.73 -33.39 -12.71
CA ASN A 768 23.47 -33.12 -11.48
C ASN A 768 24.80 -33.86 -11.47
N ILE A 769 24.81 -35.16 -11.80
CA ILE A 769 26.06 -35.93 -11.93
C ILE A 769 26.98 -35.28 -12.97
N ARG A 770 26.44 -34.86 -14.12
CA ARG A 770 27.20 -34.15 -15.16
C ARG A 770 27.78 -32.83 -14.66
N ALA A 771 27.00 -32.03 -13.93
CA ALA A 771 27.45 -30.76 -13.37
C ALA A 771 28.53 -30.95 -12.30
N GLU A 772 28.34 -31.90 -11.38
CA GLU A 772 29.32 -32.29 -10.36
C GLU A 772 30.65 -32.74 -10.98
N LYS A 773 30.58 -33.55 -12.04
CA LYS A 773 31.73 -34.02 -12.80
C LYS A 773 32.20 -33.04 -13.89
N ARG A 774 31.64 -31.83 -13.91
CA ARG A 774 31.99 -30.74 -14.85
C ARG A 774 31.99 -31.15 -16.33
N VAL A 775 31.09 -32.06 -16.68
CA VAL A 775 30.88 -32.51 -18.05
C VAL A 775 30.29 -31.35 -18.86
N ASP A 776 30.83 -31.14 -20.07
CA ASP A 776 30.29 -30.14 -20.99
C ASP A 776 28.78 -30.34 -21.22
N ALA A 777 28.01 -29.25 -21.18
CA ALA A 777 26.55 -29.28 -21.24
C ALA A 777 26.03 -29.82 -22.59
N GLY A 778 26.78 -29.66 -23.68
CA GLY A 778 26.44 -30.13 -25.02
C GLY A 778 26.86 -31.58 -25.30
N ARG A 779 27.78 -32.15 -24.50
CA ARG A 779 28.28 -33.53 -24.68
C ARG A 779 27.21 -34.58 -24.36
N TRP A 780 27.12 -35.57 -25.23
CA TRP A 780 26.30 -36.77 -25.04
C TRP A 780 27.06 -37.79 -24.17
N VAL A 781 26.39 -38.33 -23.16
CA VAL A 781 26.97 -39.34 -22.24
C VAL A 781 26.13 -40.60 -22.24
N GLU A 782 26.74 -41.75 -21.98
CA GLU A 782 25.99 -42.96 -21.68
C GLU A 782 25.40 -42.87 -20.26
N ALA A 783 24.16 -43.31 -20.08
CA ALA A 783 23.53 -43.36 -18.77
C ALA A 783 22.54 -44.53 -18.65
N TYR A 784 22.25 -44.90 -17.40
CA TYR A 784 21.34 -45.96 -17.02
C TYR A 784 20.32 -45.43 -16.02
N ILE A 785 19.05 -45.78 -16.21
CA ILE A 785 17.95 -45.49 -15.30
C ILE A 785 17.41 -46.82 -14.80
N VAL A 786 17.42 -47.01 -13.48
CA VAL A 786 16.67 -48.04 -12.78
C VAL A 786 15.38 -47.37 -12.31
N ALA A 787 14.27 -47.59 -12.99
CA ALA A 787 12.99 -47.00 -12.62
C ALA A 787 12.18 -47.98 -11.79
N ALA A 788 11.71 -47.56 -10.61
CA ALA A 788 10.83 -48.40 -9.78
C ALA A 788 9.42 -48.43 -10.37
N ASP A 789 8.56 -47.48 -9.99
CA ASP A 789 7.15 -47.44 -10.41
C ASP A 789 6.91 -46.61 -11.68
N ALA A 790 7.97 -46.10 -12.31
CA ALA A 790 7.89 -45.20 -13.48
C ALA A 790 8.54 -45.79 -14.75
N GLN A 791 8.79 -47.11 -14.79
CA GLN A 791 9.48 -47.75 -15.92
C GLN A 791 8.72 -47.57 -17.25
N ALA A 792 7.39 -47.71 -17.25
CA ALA A 792 6.58 -47.51 -18.45
C ALA A 792 6.65 -46.06 -18.95
N ALA A 793 6.54 -45.09 -18.05
CA ALA A 793 6.65 -43.67 -18.37
C ALA A 793 8.04 -43.33 -18.93
N ALA A 794 9.11 -43.73 -18.24
CA ALA A 794 10.49 -43.54 -18.70
C ALA A 794 10.71 -44.16 -20.08
N THR A 795 10.17 -45.36 -20.32
CA THR A 795 10.31 -46.05 -21.62
C THR A 795 9.58 -45.30 -22.73
N SER A 796 8.35 -44.86 -22.48
CA SER A 796 7.57 -44.09 -23.47
C SER A 796 8.21 -42.73 -23.80
N MET A 797 8.92 -42.14 -22.83
CA MET A 797 9.56 -40.84 -22.95
C MET A 797 11.06 -40.92 -23.23
N LEU A 798 11.59 -42.10 -23.61
CA LEU A 798 13.02 -42.31 -23.81
C LEU A 798 13.68 -41.27 -24.74
N PRO A 799 13.12 -40.92 -25.92
CA PRO A 799 13.71 -39.89 -26.78
C PRO A 799 13.80 -38.51 -26.10
N ALA A 800 12.83 -38.18 -25.25
CA ALA A 800 12.82 -36.92 -24.51
C ALA A 800 13.84 -36.95 -23.37
N LEU A 801 13.90 -38.04 -22.61
CA LEU A 801 14.91 -38.24 -21.57
C LEU A 801 16.33 -38.15 -22.13
N GLU A 802 16.62 -38.81 -23.25
CA GLU A 802 17.91 -38.69 -23.94
C GLU A 802 18.24 -37.23 -24.24
N GLN A 803 17.31 -36.53 -24.89
CA GLN A 803 17.52 -35.16 -25.37
C GLN A 803 17.69 -34.16 -24.22
N LEU A 804 16.86 -34.24 -23.19
CA LEU A 804 16.89 -33.32 -22.05
C LEU A 804 18.09 -33.61 -21.14
N ALA A 805 18.40 -34.87 -20.87
CA ALA A 805 19.56 -35.23 -20.05
C ALA A 805 20.90 -35.11 -20.81
N ARG A 806 20.85 -35.03 -22.15
CA ARG A 806 21.98 -35.25 -23.08
C ARG A 806 22.67 -36.59 -22.80
N ALA A 807 21.85 -37.63 -22.70
CA ALA A 807 22.32 -38.99 -22.49
C ALA A 807 22.00 -39.86 -23.71
N ARG A 808 23.01 -40.40 -24.39
CA ARG A 808 22.84 -41.34 -25.51
C ARG A 808 24.06 -42.27 -25.62
N PRO A 809 23.88 -43.60 -25.59
CA PRO A 809 22.61 -44.28 -25.35
C PRO A 809 22.14 -44.11 -23.89
N LEU A 810 20.82 -44.04 -23.70
CA LEU A 810 20.19 -44.10 -22.37
C LEU A 810 19.50 -45.45 -22.20
N HIS A 811 19.91 -46.20 -21.19
CA HIS A 811 19.38 -47.54 -20.91
C HIS A 811 18.38 -47.49 -19.76
N ILE A 812 17.18 -48.02 -19.97
CA ILE A 812 16.19 -48.21 -18.90
C ILE A 812 16.23 -49.68 -18.52
N VAL A 813 16.61 -49.95 -17.27
CA VAL A 813 16.85 -51.31 -16.77
C VAL A 813 15.91 -51.64 -15.61
N ALA A 814 15.60 -52.93 -15.45
CA ALA A 814 14.61 -53.39 -14.49
C ALA A 814 15.14 -53.40 -13.04
N THR A 815 16.42 -53.72 -12.85
CA THR A 815 17.05 -53.75 -11.53
C THR A 815 18.43 -53.09 -11.55
N ALA A 816 18.90 -52.65 -10.37
CA ALA A 816 20.25 -52.09 -10.24
C ALA A 816 21.36 -53.08 -10.61
N ALA A 817 21.08 -54.39 -10.58
CA ALA A 817 22.02 -55.43 -11.01
C ALA A 817 22.24 -55.45 -12.54
N ASP A 818 21.31 -54.87 -13.30
CA ASP A 818 21.37 -54.79 -14.76
C ASP A 818 22.09 -53.51 -15.24
N ALA A 819 22.47 -52.62 -14.32
CA ALA A 819 23.32 -51.46 -14.60
C ALA A 819 24.79 -51.79 -14.30
N PRO A 820 25.77 -51.13 -14.96
CA PRO A 820 27.18 -51.32 -14.65
C PRO A 820 27.47 -50.95 -13.19
N SER A 821 28.21 -51.81 -12.48
CA SER A 821 28.51 -51.64 -11.06
C SER A 821 29.92 -51.12 -10.78
N GLU A 822 30.83 -51.24 -11.75
CA GLU A 822 32.21 -50.75 -11.66
C GLU A 822 32.43 -49.51 -12.52
N GLY A 823 33.18 -48.53 -12.01
CA GLY A 823 33.52 -47.32 -12.77
C GLY A 823 32.32 -46.42 -13.09
N VAL A 824 31.26 -46.44 -12.28
CA VAL A 824 30.06 -45.61 -12.44
C VAL A 824 29.91 -44.59 -11.32
N VAL A 825 29.31 -43.45 -11.63
CA VAL A 825 28.75 -42.53 -10.63
C VAL A 825 27.26 -42.76 -10.57
N THR A 826 26.74 -42.96 -9.37
CA THR A 826 25.33 -43.25 -9.15
C THR A 826 24.69 -42.21 -8.23
N THR A 827 23.43 -41.91 -8.49
CA THR A 827 22.58 -41.11 -7.60
C THR A 827 21.30 -41.88 -7.35
N VAL A 828 20.98 -42.08 -6.07
CA VAL A 828 19.73 -42.70 -5.63
C VAL A 828 18.68 -41.60 -5.50
N LEU A 829 17.53 -41.83 -6.12
CA LEU A 829 16.36 -40.95 -6.09
C LEU A 829 15.23 -41.66 -5.35
N SER A 830 14.20 -40.93 -4.93
CA SER A 830 12.99 -41.53 -4.35
C SER A 830 12.25 -42.46 -5.32
N VAL A 831 12.41 -42.21 -6.63
CA VAL A 831 11.70 -42.90 -7.73
C VAL A 831 12.52 -44.01 -8.40
N GLY A 832 13.77 -44.21 -7.97
CA GLY A 832 14.69 -45.15 -8.60
C GLY A 832 16.15 -44.73 -8.46
N GLN A 833 16.97 -45.06 -9.45
CA GLN A 833 18.40 -44.75 -9.46
C GLN A 833 18.85 -44.35 -10.86
N VAL A 834 19.80 -43.42 -10.93
CA VAL A 834 20.54 -43.11 -12.16
C VAL A 834 22.00 -43.48 -12.01
N ALA A 835 22.61 -43.99 -13.07
CA ALA A 835 24.02 -44.38 -13.12
C ALA A 835 24.68 -43.91 -14.42
N LEU A 836 25.85 -43.30 -14.32
CA LEU A 836 26.64 -42.86 -15.47
C LEU A 836 28.03 -43.51 -15.44
N PRO A 837 28.43 -44.26 -16.49
CA PRO A 837 29.79 -44.76 -16.63
C PRO A 837 30.83 -43.63 -16.77
N MET A 838 31.86 -43.65 -15.94
CA MET A 838 32.93 -42.65 -15.91
C MET A 838 33.73 -42.62 -17.22
N ALA A 839 33.90 -43.77 -17.87
CA ALA A 839 34.69 -43.93 -19.09
C ALA A 839 34.19 -43.06 -20.27
N GLY A 840 32.97 -42.53 -20.21
CA GLY A 840 32.38 -41.67 -21.25
C GLY A 840 32.21 -40.19 -20.89
N LEU A 841 32.43 -39.79 -19.63
CA LEU A 841 32.08 -38.45 -19.13
C LEU A 841 33.05 -37.36 -19.59
N PHE A 842 34.33 -37.68 -19.66
CA PHE A 842 35.41 -36.79 -20.08
C PHE A 842 36.50 -37.61 -20.77
N ASP A 843 37.35 -36.96 -21.55
CA ASP A 843 38.57 -37.61 -22.04
C ASP A 843 39.52 -37.75 -20.85
N LEU A 844 39.72 -38.99 -20.39
CA LEU A 844 40.53 -39.27 -19.20
C LEU A 844 41.97 -38.78 -19.36
N ASP A 845 42.54 -38.86 -20.56
CA ASP A 845 43.91 -38.41 -20.82
C ASP A 845 43.97 -36.88 -20.89
N ALA A 846 43.00 -36.24 -21.53
CA ALA A 846 42.92 -34.78 -21.56
C ALA A 846 42.60 -34.17 -20.19
N GLU A 847 41.74 -34.82 -19.40
CA GLU A 847 41.38 -34.38 -18.05
C GLU A 847 42.51 -34.62 -17.07
N ARG A 848 43.21 -35.76 -17.17
CA ARG A 848 44.46 -36.02 -16.44
C ARG A 848 45.52 -35.00 -16.80
N ALA A 849 45.68 -34.64 -18.08
CA ALA A 849 46.60 -33.60 -18.51
C ALA A 849 46.18 -32.21 -18.01
N ARG A 850 44.88 -31.89 -18.00
CA ARG A 850 44.33 -30.63 -17.50
C ARG A 850 44.53 -30.50 -15.99
N LEU A 851 44.17 -31.52 -15.23
CA LEU A 851 44.35 -31.57 -13.78
C LEU A 851 45.83 -31.58 -13.41
N ALA A 852 46.68 -32.33 -14.12
CA ALA A 852 48.13 -32.28 -13.94
C ALA A 852 48.68 -30.88 -14.18
N LYS A 853 48.24 -30.19 -15.25
CA LYS A 853 48.61 -28.80 -15.52
C LYS A 853 48.15 -27.85 -14.40
N GLN A 854 46.91 -27.99 -13.93
CA GLN A 854 46.38 -27.18 -12.82
C GLN A 854 47.09 -27.45 -11.50
N VAL A 855 47.49 -28.71 -11.25
CA VAL A 855 48.33 -29.09 -10.11
C VAL A 855 49.67 -28.39 -10.22
N THR A 856 50.35 -28.43 -11.37
CA THR A 856 51.64 -27.74 -11.58
C THR A 856 51.50 -26.21 -11.41
N GLU A 857 50.44 -25.60 -11.92
CA GLU A 857 50.19 -24.16 -11.76
C GLU A 857 49.93 -23.79 -10.28
N ALA A 858 49.13 -24.59 -9.57
CA ALA A 858 48.84 -24.40 -8.15
C ALA A 858 50.08 -24.67 -7.27
N GLU A 859 50.92 -25.64 -7.62
CA GLU A 859 52.21 -25.89 -6.97
C GLU A 859 53.13 -24.66 -7.09
N GLY A 860 53.24 -24.08 -8.28
CA GLY A 860 54.02 -22.86 -8.51
C GLY A 860 53.44 -21.61 -7.81
N GLU A 861 52.12 -21.56 -7.59
CA GLU A 861 51.50 -20.51 -6.76
C GLU A 861 51.82 -20.69 -5.27
N VAL A 862 51.67 -21.91 -4.74
CA VAL A 862 52.01 -22.27 -3.37
C VAL A 862 53.49 -22.02 -3.10
N GLU A 863 54.38 -22.38 -4.03
CA GLU A 863 55.83 -22.18 -3.90
C GLU A 863 56.19 -20.69 -3.84
N ARG A 864 55.62 -19.85 -4.73
CA ARG A 864 55.86 -18.40 -4.72
C ARG A 864 55.37 -17.74 -3.44
N GLN A 865 54.17 -18.10 -2.98
CA GLN A 865 53.59 -17.54 -1.75
C GLN A 865 54.35 -18.02 -0.51
N ALA A 866 54.74 -19.30 -0.46
CA ALA A 866 55.56 -19.85 0.62
C ALA A 866 56.97 -19.22 0.65
N ALA A 867 57.60 -18.98 -0.50
CA ALA A 867 58.90 -18.31 -0.60
C ALA A 867 58.84 -16.85 -0.13
N LYS A 868 57.75 -16.14 -0.47
CA LYS A 868 57.51 -14.76 -0.01
C LYS A 868 57.33 -14.69 1.50
N LEU A 869 56.57 -15.62 2.10
CA LEU A 869 56.39 -15.72 3.56
C LEU A 869 57.62 -16.27 4.29
N GLY A 870 58.45 -17.06 3.60
CA GLY A 870 59.73 -17.57 4.10
C GLY A 870 60.87 -16.54 4.06
N ASN A 871 60.69 -15.39 3.40
CA ASN A 871 61.67 -14.32 3.36
C ASN A 871 61.62 -13.50 4.66
N GLU A 872 62.65 -13.63 5.49
CA GLU A 872 62.76 -12.93 6.78
C GLU A 872 62.66 -11.40 6.67
N GLN A 873 63.12 -10.80 5.56
CA GLN A 873 62.96 -9.35 5.34
C GLN A 873 61.51 -8.95 5.06
N PHE A 874 60.74 -9.78 4.36
CA PHE A 874 59.32 -9.51 4.12
C PHE A 874 58.52 -9.65 5.42
N ARG A 875 58.77 -10.73 6.17
CA ARG A 875 58.05 -11.04 7.41
C ARG A 875 58.31 -10.05 8.55
N SER A 876 59.50 -9.43 8.57
CA SER A 876 59.88 -8.42 9.58
C SER A 876 59.54 -6.98 9.21
N ARG A 877 59.32 -6.67 7.92
CA ARG A 877 59.07 -5.30 7.44
C ARG A 877 57.66 -5.03 6.94
N ALA A 878 56.91 -6.06 6.56
CA ALA A 878 55.53 -5.90 6.12
C ALA A 878 54.58 -5.70 7.32
N PRO A 879 53.53 -4.87 7.18
CA PRO A 879 52.47 -4.74 8.19
C PRO A 879 51.82 -6.09 8.55
N ALA A 880 51.39 -6.25 9.81
CA ALA A 880 50.88 -7.53 10.32
C ALA A 880 49.61 -8.02 9.60
N ASP A 881 48.74 -7.10 9.19
CA ASP A 881 47.54 -7.38 8.39
C ASP A 881 47.88 -7.87 6.97
N VAL A 882 48.97 -7.36 6.38
CA VAL A 882 49.47 -7.83 5.08
C VAL A 882 50.07 -9.22 5.19
N VAL A 883 50.80 -9.53 6.26
CA VAL A 883 51.35 -10.87 6.50
C VAL A 883 50.21 -11.88 6.72
N ALA A 884 49.23 -11.55 7.57
CA ALA A 884 48.07 -12.41 7.84
C ALA A 884 47.27 -12.72 6.56
N LYS A 885 47.06 -11.71 5.70
CA LYS A 885 46.36 -11.88 4.42
C LYS A 885 47.13 -12.78 3.43
N GLU A 886 48.45 -12.74 3.45
CA GLU A 886 49.27 -13.63 2.61
C GLU A 886 49.34 -15.06 3.19
N GLU A 887 49.29 -15.23 4.52
CA GLU A 887 49.17 -16.55 5.16
C GLU A 887 47.80 -17.20 4.86
N GLU A 888 46.71 -16.42 4.87
CA GLU A 888 45.39 -16.88 4.46
C GLU A 888 45.36 -17.31 2.98
N ARG A 889 45.95 -16.48 2.09
CA ARG A 889 46.10 -16.82 0.66
C ARG A 889 46.86 -18.13 0.45
N LEU A 890 47.94 -18.36 1.21
CA LEU A 890 48.70 -19.61 1.15
C LEU A 890 47.87 -20.80 1.64
N ALA A 891 47.06 -20.64 2.69
CA ALA A 891 46.17 -21.68 3.19
C ALA A 891 45.10 -22.05 2.14
N THR A 892 44.48 -21.06 1.50
CA THR A 892 43.52 -21.28 0.41
C THR A 892 44.18 -21.96 -0.79
N ALA A 893 45.37 -21.52 -1.19
CA ALA A 893 46.11 -22.10 -2.31
C ALA A 893 46.49 -23.57 -2.04
N ARG A 894 46.90 -23.91 -0.80
CA ARG A 894 47.16 -25.29 -0.37
C ARG A 894 45.90 -26.15 -0.40
N GLY A 895 44.79 -25.67 0.14
CA GLY A 895 43.50 -26.39 0.08
C GLY A 895 43.05 -26.67 -1.36
N ARG A 896 43.27 -25.71 -2.27
CA ARG A 896 43.01 -25.91 -3.70
C ARG A 896 43.94 -26.96 -4.32
N LEU A 897 45.23 -26.93 -4.01
CA LEU A 897 46.21 -27.91 -4.49
C LEU A 897 45.88 -29.32 -4.01
N ASP A 898 45.55 -29.48 -2.73
CA ASP A 898 45.18 -30.77 -2.14
C ASP A 898 43.90 -31.33 -2.78
N GLY A 899 42.89 -30.46 -3.02
CA GLY A 899 41.68 -30.84 -3.75
C GLY A 899 41.97 -31.29 -5.20
N LEU A 900 42.83 -30.56 -5.92
CA LEU A 900 43.22 -30.93 -7.29
C LEU A 900 44.01 -32.25 -7.34
N ARG A 901 44.87 -32.52 -6.35
CA ARG A 901 45.60 -33.78 -6.23
C ARG A 901 44.68 -34.96 -5.89
N ALA A 902 43.71 -34.76 -5.00
CA ALA A 902 42.70 -35.76 -4.70
C ALA A 902 41.86 -36.10 -5.94
N SER A 903 41.40 -35.09 -6.69
CA SER A 903 40.67 -35.31 -7.95
C SER A 903 41.54 -35.99 -9.02
N LEU A 904 42.83 -35.68 -9.11
CA LEU A 904 43.77 -36.34 -10.01
C LEU A 904 44.01 -37.81 -9.64
N ALA A 905 43.96 -38.14 -8.33
CA ALA A 905 44.07 -39.51 -7.83
C ALA A 905 42.77 -40.31 -8.04
N GLU A 906 41.60 -39.69 -7.99
CA GLU A 906 40.30 -40.34 -8.24
C GLU A 906 40.11 -40.76 -9.71
N ILE A 907 40.71 -40.05 -10.66
CA ILE A 907 40.71 -40.42 -12.09
C ILE A 907 41.95 -41.23 -12.50
N GLY A 908 42.83 -41.50 -11.52
CA GLY A 908 44.14 -42.13 -11.61
C GLY A 908 44.03 -43.64 -11.76
#